data_AF-A0A6P6NL39-F1
#
_entry.id   AF-A0A6P6NL39-F1
#
_cell.length_a   1.000
_cell.length_b   1.000
_cell.length_c   1.000
_cell.angle_alpha   90.00
_cell.angle_beta   90.00
_cell.angle_gamma   90.00
#
_symmetry.space_group_name_H-M   'P 1'
#
loop_
_entity.id
_entity.type
_entity.pdbx_description
1 polymer ?
#
loop_
_entity_poly.entity_id
_entity_poly.type
_entity_poly.pdbx_seq_one_letter_code
_entity_poly.pdbx_strand_id
1 'polypeptide(L)'
;MWSEISFDVQQTHKETLRNSVLNSTLPSSLLGGQPVGEVIQKGHYTALSVCAYEGDCARAKRGGLEALEDVISQEFSPGSEGRRLLLYGGVGMGKTTAVEKVIWDWTTGARLQHYALVMRVPVLELAALGGKAESLQNMLGCIHSHISTETLAGALQRPQSLLLVLDGLERLQNLLCNPLSSSSLISDVEQEASSSVLLCSLLHGSLLAEASLLITSRGPVESLRCFEVVGFSQTQRRTFFQQFFDDRGQAERLFHQSEQALGVYEQCFRPTFCWTLCNVFKTQFENKKTPPETLTHLLSIITHMLLQKQKMHAEQTRALVSSLGKLTNPVCSYSDVTSCGLYSFLHYPTLSAFLCINGDVTHPDTTFSFLSPVMHEFLLATSFYLDQSVQEISDDRSDLYYTFLAGLSDSIQRKPIEDSVGKFDESRISMFSQWLIGNVSKVLPDGDATKHFRVFQLLQHARNTSLVKESISKSQWRHVSYSSMQEPDCAALSYVVSCVGEMEHMNLYSAELTDEQVKMLIPALRLSKSIGLSQSRLSLTAITNLSTALAEGRTITLDLSYSKLGKESVKTLCDALRHSTLESVNLCGCSLTTADCEALAQMLSGGSRLHVLNLFGNNLEDQGLIHLSSALENCRLQEINLDLCSLTAASMPALSSALNSGFSDLRKLCLSRNEVMDDGMELISQVLQKGRLNTLNVSSCELTGSCCSSLAAALRSENCRLTELDLSVNDLGQSGAMQICEALMTPKCSLEILEMSRCELTEEVFRALGSILTSGVSKLVSLSVGLNDVGDTGAKHIWEALRHKHCKLQHLDLEMLSLTDACVEELCESIAASSTLSTLILKNNKMTDSSVPRLVKLMLDRPLMTELNLRYNDFSEDVFELMDTCQSIVY
;
A
#
# COMPACT_ATOMS: atom_id res chain seq x y z
N MET A 1 51.76 -48.27 1.89
CA MET A 1 50.65 -49.09 1.33
C MET A 1 49.61 -49.27 2.45
N TRP A 2 48.91 -48.19 2.80
CA TRP A 2 47.81 -48.24 3.77
C TRP A 2 46.57 -47.79 3.01
N SER A 3 45.66 -48.74 2.86
CA SER A 3 44.61 -48.84 1.86
C SER A 3 43.79 -47.56 1.72
N GLU A 4 43.59 -47.12 0.48
CA GLU A 4 42.35 -46.46 0.10
C GLU A 4 41.18 -47.32 0.63
N ILE A 5 40.12 -46.70 1.13
CA ILE A 5 38.91 -47.43 1.50
C ILE A 5 38.55 -48.34 0.34
N SER A 6 38.43 -49.66 0.59
CA SER A 6 38.18 -50.62 -0.48
C SER A 6 36.96 -50.19 -1.28
N PHE A 7 37.08 -50.23 -2.61
CA PHE A 7 35.98 -49.92 -3.53
C PHE A 7 34.70 -50.67 -3.13
N ASP A 8 34.83 -51.93 -2.69
CA ASP A 8 33.70 -52.76 -2.26
C ASP A 8 32.98 -52.17 -1.03
N VAL A 9 33.72 -51.68 -0.03
CA VAL A 9 33.13 -51.05 1.16
C VAL A 9 32.41 -49.75 0.80
N GLN A 10 32.99 -48.96 -0.10
CA GLN A 10 32.38 -47.72 -0.56
C GLN A 10 31.09 -47.99 -1.34
N GLN A 11 31.06 -49.03 -2.19
CA GLN A 11 29.84 -49.43 -2.91
C GLN A 11 28.76 -49.96 -1.96
N THR A 12 29.11 -50.83 -1.01
CA THR A 12 28.14 -51.29 0.00
C THR A 12 27.58 -50.13 0.81
N HIS A 13 28.42 -49.17 1.23
CA HIS A 13 27.95 -48.00 1.95
C HIS A 13 27.01 -47.12 1.10
N LYS A 14 27.34 -46.91 -0.18
CA LYS A 14 26.46 -46.21 -1.14
C LYS A 14 25.11 -46.91 -1.28
N GLU A 15 25.07 -48.23 -1.37
CA GLU A 15 23.84 -49.01 -1.44
C GLU A 15 23.00 -48.90 -0.16
N THR A 16 23.62 -48.99 1.02
CA THR A 16 22.92 -48.85 2.30
C THR A 16 22.29 -47.46 2.44
N LEU A 17 23.03 -46.39 2.12
CA LEU A 17 22.47 -45.03 2.16
C LEU A 17 21.37 -44.84 1.11
N ARG A 18 21.55 -45.39 -0.10
CA ARG A 18 20.51 -45.34 -1.13
C ARG A 18 19.22 -46.00 -0.66
N ASN A 19 19.32 -47.17 -0.02
CA ASN A 19 18.18 -47.85 0.58
C ASN A 19 17.59 -47.08 1.75
N SER A 20 18.42 -46.40 2.56
CA SER A 20 17.95 -45.54 3.66
C SER A 20 17.12 -44.35 3.15
N VAL A 21 17.56 -43.68 2.07
CA VAL A 21 16.81 -42.60 1.41
C VAL A 21 15.48 -43.12 0.87
N LEU A 22 15.47 -44.30 0.23
CA LEU A 22 14.25 -44.91 -0.32
C LEU A 22 13.28 -45.39 0.76
N ASN A 23 13.80 -45.88 1.89
CA ASN A 23 13.04 -46.37 3.03
C ASN A 23 12.75 -45.29 4.07
N SER A 24 12.94 -44.00 3.74
CA SER A 24 12.72 -42.90 4.69
C SER A 24 11.34 -43.02 5.33
N THR A 25 11.29 -43.09 6.66
CA THR A 25 10.13 -43.49 7.44
C THR A 25 9.06 -42.41 7.63
N LEU A 26 9.23 -41.23 7.02
CA LEU A 26 8.24 -40.15 7.10
C LEU A 26 6.98 -40.54 6.31
N PRO A 27 5.84 -40.80 6.98
CA PRO A 27 4.62 -41.19 6.29
C PRO A 27 4.11 -40.03 5.45
N SER A 28 3.69 -40.33 4.21
CA SER A 28 3.00 -39.36 3.36
C SER A 28 1.76 -38.85 4.08
N SER A 29 1.72 -37.54 4.35
CA SER A 29 0.54 -36.91 4.93
C SER A 29 0.23 -35.63 4.18
N LEU A 30 -1.06 -35.27 4.18
CA LEU A 30 -1.54 -34.13 3.42
C LEU A 30 -0.86 -32.82 3.88
N LEU A 31 -0.53 -32.71 5.17
CA LEU A 31 0.16 -31.55 5.77
C LEU A 31 1.68 -31.75 5.95
N GLY A 32 2.16 -33.00 6.00
CA GLY A 32 3.58 -33.32 6.21
C GLY A 32 4.40 -33.45 4.93
N GLY A 33 3.77 -33.39 3.75
CA GLY A 33 4.47 -33.44 2.46
C GLY A 33 4.57 -34.85 1.87
N GLN A 34 5.21 -34.92 0.70
CA GLN A 34 5.52 -36.17 0.02
C GLN A 34 6.70 -36.89 0.70
N PRO A 35 6.72 -38.24 0.78
CA PRO A 35 7.88 -38.98 1.24
C PRO A 35 9.11 -38.66 0.39
N VAL A 36 10.25 -38.45 1.03
CA VAL A 36 11.47 -37.99 0.37
C VAL A 36 11.94 -38.98 -0.71
N GLY A 37 11.89 -40.28 -0.42
CA GLY A 37 12.22 -41.32 -1.40
C GLY A 37 11.38 -41.23 -2.68
N GLU A 38 10.10 -40.88 -2.58
CA GLU A 38 9.21 -40.76 -3.75
C GLU A 38 9.51 -39.48 -4.57
N VAL A 39 9.79 -38.35 -3.89
CA VAL A 39 10.21 -37.10 -4.54
C VAL A 39 11.46 -37.32 -5.39
N ILE A 40 12.45 -38.03 -4.84
CA ILE A 40 13.72 -38.29 -5.49
C ILE A 40 13.55 -39.31 -6.62
N GLN A 41 12.85 -40.43 -6.38
CA GLN A 41 12.68 -41.51 -7.37
C GLN A 41 11.88 -41.07 -8.59
N LYS A 42 10.85 -40.24 -8.41
CA LYS A 42 10.02 -39.73 -9.52
C LYS A 42 10.63 -38.53 -10.23
N GLY A 43 11.78 -38.03 -9.78
CA GLY A 43 12.40 -36.84 -10.35
C GLY A 43 11.59 -35.55 -10.11
N HIS A 44 10.76 -35.54 -9.07
CA HIS A 44 9.92 -34.39 -8.69
C HIS A 44 10.68 -33.39 -7.79
N TYR A 45 11.98 -33.61 -7.58
CA TYR A 45 12.79 -32.69 -6.81
C TYR A 45 12.97 -31.37 -7.57
N THR A 46 12.50 -30.28 -6.96
CA THR A 46 12.74 -28.91 -7.43
C THR A 46 13.85 -28.30 -6.56
N ALA A 47 14.94 -27.88 -7.20
CA ALA A 47 16.08 -27.23 -6.57
C ALA A 47 15.63 -26.05 -5.68
N LEU A 48 16.15 -25.95 -4.46
CA LEU A 48 15.81 -24.87 -3.53
C LEU A 48 16.68 -23.64 -3.78
N SER A 49 16.11 -22.46 -3.52
CA SER A 49 16.86 -21.21 -3.51
C SER A 49 17.37 -20.89 -2.10
N VAL A 50 18.64 -20.50 -2.03
CA VAL A 50 19.28 -20.07 -0.79
C VAL A 50 19.89 -18.68 -0.90
N CYS A 51 20.03 -18.02 0.24
CA CYS A 51 20.66 -16.72 0.36
C CYS A 51 21.77 -16.77 1.42
N ALA A 52 22.95 -16.26 1.09
CA ALA A 52 24.05 -16.10 2.04
C ALA A 52 23.90 -14.82 2.87
N TYR A 53 24.32 -14.89 4.14
CA TYR A 53 24.53 -13.71 4.98
C TYR A 53 26.02 -13.47 5.20
N GLU A 54 26.50 -12.26 4.92
CA GLU A 54 27.85 -11.81 5.27
C GLU A 54 27.77 -10.92 6.52
N GLY A 55 28.24 -11.42 7.68
CA GLY A 55 28.33 -10.69 8.94
C GLY A 55 27.32 -11.09 10.03
N ASP A 56 27.25 -10.33 11.13
CA ASP A 56 26.37 -10.59 12.27
C ASP A 56 24.89 -10.71 11.83
N CYS A 57 24.27 -11.84 12.21
CA CYS A 57 22.93 -12.27 11.77
C CYS A 57 21.81 -11.26 12.05
N ALA A 58 22.03 -10.28 12.92
CA ALA A 58 21.04 -9.26 13.28
C ALA A 58 21.05 -8.00 12.38
N ARG A 59 22.09 -7.75 11.57
CA ARG A 59 22.26 -6.50 10.79
C ARG A 59 22.80 -6.65 9.36
N ALA A 60 23.03 -7.87 8.88
CA ALA A 60 23.59 -8.12 7.55
C ALA A 60 22.55 -7.94 6.40
N LYS A 61 22.99 -7.38 5.27
CA LYS A 61 22.20 -7.26 4.03
C LYS A 61 22.09 -8.64 3.36
N ARG A 62 20.88 -9.02 2.90
CA ARG A 62 20.67 -10.26 2.12
C ARG A 62 21.51 -10.24 0.84
N GLY A 63 22.32 -11.28 0.62
CA GLY A 63 23.04 -11.52 -0.62
C GLY A 63 22.13 -11.93 -1.79
N GLY A 64 22.73 -12.26 -2.94
CA GLY A 64 22.01 -12.79 -4.11
C GLY A 64 21.35 -14.15 -3.83
N LEU A 65 20.29 -14.47 -4.58
CA LEU A 65 19.65 -15.79 -4.55
C LEU A 65 20.44 -16.77 -5.42
N GLU A 66 20.85 -17.89 -4.85
CA GLU A 66 21.60 -18.95 -5.53
C GLU A 66 20.85 -20.29 -5.46
N ALA A 67 21.09 -21.19 -6.41
CA ALA A 67 20.59 -22.56 -6.33
C ALA A 67 21.40 -23.34 -5.29
N LEU A 68 20.71 -24.07 -4.41
CA LEU A 68 21.33 -24.81 -3.32
C LEU A 68 22.40 -25.80 -3.81
N GLU A 69 22.16 -26.45 -4.94
CA GLU A 69 23.06 -27.44 -5.51
C GLU A 69 24.39 -26.81 -5.97
N ASP A 70 24.35 -25.57 -6.46
CA ASP A 70 25.52 -24.83 -6.90
C ASP A 70 26.34 -24.38 -5.69
N VAL A 71 25.66 -23.86 -4.66
CA VAL A 71 26.28 -23.50 -3.37
C VAL A 71 26.96 -24.72 -2.74
N ILE A 72 26.30 -25.88 -2.68
CA ILE A 72 26.89 -27.11 -2.15
C ILE A 72 28.10 -27.54 -2.97
N SER A 73 28.05 -27.38 -4.29
CA SER A 73 29.17 -27.75 -5.17
C SER A 73 30.37 -26.82 -5.02
N GLN A 74 30.14 -25.53 -4.73
CA GLN A 74 31.18 -24.54 -4.49
C GLN A 74 31.81 -24.70 -3.11
N GLU A 75 30.98 -24.81 -2.07
CA GLU A 75 31.40 -24.86 -0.66
C GLU A 75 32.10 -26.16 -0.28
N PHE A 76 31.82 -27.24 -1.00
CA PHE A 76 32.47 -28.53 -0.83
C PHE A 76 33.23 -28.92 -2.09
N SER A 77 33.95 -27.98 -2.70
CA SER A 77 34.84 -28.25 -3.85
C SER A 77 36.20 -28.83 -3.40
N PRO A 78 36.95 -29.53 -4.27
CA PRO A 78 38.28 -30.04 -3.91
C PRO A 78 39.21 -28.91 -3.44
N GLY A 79 39.87 -29.05 -2.28
CA GLY A 79 40.68 -28.00 -1.65
C GLY A 79 39.94 -27.08 -0.67
N SER A 80 38.67 -27.39 -0.34
CA SER A 80 37.87 -26.69 0.67
C SER A 80 37.56 -27.56 1.90
N GLU A 81 38.46 -28.48 2.25
CA GLU A 81 38.25 -29.43 3.35
C GLU A 81 38.09 -28.71 4.71
N GLY A 82 37.30 -29.29 5.63
CA GLY A 82 37.02 -28.71 6.95
C GLY A 82 35.94 -27.63 6.98
N ARG A 83 35.22 -27.40 5.88
CA ARG A 83 34.11 -26.43 5.80
C ARG A 83 32.88 -26.91 6.58
N ARG A 84 32.26 -26.00 7.32
CA ARG A 84 31.03 -26.25 8.10
C ARG A 84 29.94 -25.33 7.60
N LEU A 85 28.91 -25.91 7.00
CA LEU A 85 27.81 -25.20 6.36
C LEU A 85 26.50 -25.51 7.08
N LEU A 86 25.77 -24.46 7.45
CA LEU A 86 24.45 -24.52 8.06
C LEU A 86 23.37 -24.03 7.10
N LEU A 87 22.44 -24.92 6.74
CA LEU A 87 21.20 -24.60 6.05
C LEU A 87 20.10 -24.34 7.08
N TYR A 88 19.61 -23.12 7.18
CA TYR A 88 18.54 -22.79 8.12
C TYR A 88 17.29 -22.25 7.42
N GLY A 89 16.14 -22.39 8.06
CA GLY A 89 14.87 -21.88 7.52
C GLY A 89 13.65 -22.44 8.25
N GLY A 90 12.48 -21.90 7.94
CA GLY A 90 11.22 -22.28 8.59
C GLY A 90 10.80 -23.75 8.40
N VAL A 91 9.71 -24.13 9.08
CA VAL A 91 9.08 -25.45 8.91
C VAL A 91 8.56 -25.60 7.48
N GLY A 92 8.76 -26.76 6.86
CA GLY A 92 8.23 -27.07 5.53
C GLY A 92 9.04 -26.53 4.34
N MET A 93 10.21 -25.91 4.56
CA MET A 93 11.06 -25.35 3.48
C MET A 93 11.82 -26.40 2.65
N GLY A 94 11.71 -27.69 2.97
CA GLY A 94 12.37 -28.77 2.21
C GLY A 94 13.84 -29.05 2.58
N LYS A 95 14.33 -28.55 3.72
CA LYS A 95 15.72 -28.76 4.18
C LYS A 95 16.12 -30.24 4.21
N THR A 96 15.34 -31.08 4.90
CA THR A 96 15.57 -32.53 4.97
C THR A 96 15.57 -33.16 3.58
N THR A 97 14.60 -32.81 2.72
CA THR A 97 14.54 -33.30 1.34
C THR A 97 15.79 -32.94 0.54
N ALA A 98 16.33 -31.73 0.73
CA ALA A 98 17.56 -31.30 0.07
C ALA A 98 18.79 -32.05 0.57
N VAL A 99 18.92 -32.28 1.88
CA VAL A 99 19.99 -33.10 2.46
C VAL A 99 19.96 -34.53 1.91
N GLU A 100 18.78 -35.14 1.88
CA GLU A 100 18.60 -36.50 1.35
C GLU A 100 18.90 -36.54 -0.15
N LYS A 101 18.60 -35.46 -0.89
CA LYS A 101 18.97 -35.31 -2.30
C LYS A 101 20.49 -35.22 -2.49
N VAL A 102 21.22 -34.53 -1.60
CA VAL A 102 22.69 -34.48 -1.63
C VAL A 102 23.30 -35.86 -1.40
N ILE A 103 22.79 -36.60 -0.41
CA ILE A 103 23.20 -37.98 -0.15
C ILE A 103 22.91 -38.83 -1.39
N TRP A 104 21.71 -38.73 -1.97
CA TRP A 104 21.34 -39.45 -3.18
C TRP A 104 22.28 -39.16 -4.36
N ASP A 105 22.62 -37.90 -4.61
CA ASP A 105 23.53 -37.49 -5.68
C ASP A 105 24.94 -38.03 -5.47
N TRP A 106 25.40 -38.14 -4.21
CA TRP A 106 26.65 -38.82 -3.91
C TRP A 106 26.58 -40.33 -4.16
N THR A 107 25.50 -41.00 -3.73
CA THR A 107 25.36 -42.46 -3.95
C THR A 107 25.22 -42.83 -5.42
N THR A 108 24.67 -41.95 -6.26
CA THR A 108 24.46 -42.19 -7.70
C THR A 108 25.64 -41.73 -8.57
N GLY A 109 26.66 -41.11 -7.98
CA GLY A 109 27.84 -40.65 -8.72
C GLY A 109 27.70 -39.26 -9.34
N ALA A 110 26.60 -38.54 -9.08
CA ALA A 110 26.31 -37.26 -9.71
C ALA A 110 27.16 -36.11 -9.15
N ARG A 111 27.40 -36.06 -7.83
CA ARG A 111 28.16 -34.98 -7.16
C ARG A 111 29.02 -35.50 -6.00
N LEU A 112 29.95 -34.67 -5.50
CA LEU A 112 30.73 -34.90 -4.28
C LEU A 112 31.60 -36.17 -4.24
N GLN A 113 32.01 -36.71 -5.40
CA GLN A 113 32.75 -38.00 -5.47
C GLN A 113 34.18 -37.95 -4.93
N HIS A 114 34.70 -36.78 -4.56
CA HIS A 114 36.02 -36.64 -3.93
C HIS A 114 36.01 -37.02 -2.43
N TYR A 115 34.83 -37.03 -1.79
CA TYR A 115 34.69 -37.57 -0.45
C TYR A 115 34.65 -39.10 -0.50
N ALA A 116 35.47 -39.73 0.32
CA ALA A 116 35.54 -41.18 0.43
C ALA A 116 34.27 -41.75 1.10
N LEU A 117 33.77 -41.07 2.14
CA LEU A 117 32.52 -41.42 2.83
C LEU A 117 31.67 -40.17 3.12
N VAL A 118 30.35 -40.31 2.96
CA VAL A 118 29.34 -39.34 3.42
C VAL A 118 28.54 -40.00 4.53
N MET A 119 28.68 -39.56 5.79
CA MET A 119 28.06 -40.22 6.93
C MET A 119 26.95 -39.36 7.53
N ARG A 120 25.75 -39.94 7.63
CA ARG A 120 24.61 -39.33 8.34
C ARG A 120 24.77 -39.51 9.85
N VAL A 121 24.52 -38.45 10.59
CA VAL A 121 24.49 -38.44 12.05
C VAL A 121 23.08 -38.03 12.51
N PRO A 122 22.23 -38.97 12.94
CA PRO A 122 20.87 -38.68 13.40
C PRO A 122 20.89 -37.94 14.75
N VAL A 123 20.60 -36.64 14.70
CA VAL A 123 20.57 -35.74 15.88
C VAL A 123 19.54 -36.19 16.93
N LEU A 124 18.49 -36.88 16.52
CA LEU A 124 17.45 -37.40 17.42
C LEU A 124 17.93 -38.59 18.26
N GLU A 125 18.71 -39.50 17.67
CA GLU A 125 19.29 -40.65 18.38
C GLU A 125 20.38 -40.18 19.35
N LEU A 126 21.14 -39.16 18.97
CA LEU A 126 22.07 -38.43 19.83
C LEU A 126 21.40 -37.86 21.09
N ALA A 127 20.21 -37.29 20.95
CA ALA A 127 19.44 -36.77 22.08
C ALA A 127 18.87 -37.89 22.97
N ALA A 128 18.47 -39.02 22.36
CA ALA A 128 17.86 -40.17 23.04
C ALA A 128 18.84 -40.96 23.92
N LEU A 129 20.15 -40.79 23.76
CA LEU A 129 21.19 -41.43 24.59
C LEU A 129 21.19 -40.96 26.06
N GLY A 130 20.35 -39.98 26.43
CA GLY A 130 19.96 -39.75 27.84
C GLY A 130 21.14 -39.54 28.79
N GLY A 131 22.13 -38.72 28.40
CA GLY A 131 23.28 -38.39 29.24
C GLY A 131 24.31 -39.51 29.43
N LYS A 132 24.16 -40.66 28.76
CA LYS A 132 25.21 -41.68 28.71
C LYS A 132 26.42 -41.16 27.94
N ALA A 133 27.61 -41.41 28.47
CA ALA A 133 28.86 -41.08 27.79
C ALA A 133 29.14 -42.16 26.74
N GLU A 134 29.30 -41.74 25.48
CA GLU A 134 29.72 -42.60 24.37
C GLU A 134 30.80 -41.86 23.55
N SER A 135 31.62 -42.61 22.81
CA SER A 135 32.59 -42.03 21.88
C SER A 135 31.99 -41.85 20.49
N LEU A 136 32.47 -40.87 19.71
CA LEU A 136 31.95 -40.64 18.35
C LEU A 136 32.16 -41.89 17.47
N GLN A 137 33.30 -42.55 17.60
CA GLN A 137 33.62 -43.75 16.80
C GLN A 137 32.65 -44.90 17.05
N ASN A 138 32.31 -45.17 18.32
CA ASN A 138 31.36 -46.22 18.66
C ASN A 138 29.96 -45.89 18.12
N MET A 139 29.54 -44.64 18.26
CA MET A 139 28.26 -44.17 17.75
C MET A 139 28.15 -44.29 16.23
N LEU A 140 29.15 -43.79 15.48
CA LEU A 140 29.19 -43.93 14.03
C LEU A 140 29.23 -45.41 13.61
N GLY A 141 29.94 -46.25 14.36
CA GLY A 141 29.97 -47.70 14.15
C GLY A 141 28.63 -48.38 14.41
N CYS A 142 27.84 -47.91 15.38
CA CYS A 142 26.48 -48.40 15.63
C CYS A 142 25.50 -47.96 14.53
N ILE A 143 25.58 -46.70 14.10
CA ILE A 143 24.70 -46.15 13.05
C ILE A 143 25.02 -46.79 11.68
N HIS A 144 26.30 -46.94 11.37
CA HIS A 144 26.81 -47.49 10.11
C HIS A 144 27.42 -48.87 10.31
N SER A 145 26.66 -49.79 10.93
CA SER A 145 27.12 -51.12 11.34
C SER A 145 27.60 -52.02 10.20
N HIS A 146 27.31 -51.66 8.96
CA HIS A 146 27.81 -52.32 7.74
C HIS A 146 29.26 -51.95 7.41
N ILE A 147 29.83 -50.91 8.02
CA ILE A 147 31.26 -50.56 7.92
C ILE A 147 32.01 -51.26 9.05
N SER A 148 33.08 -51.99 8.74
CA SER A 148 33.90 -52.61 9.78
C SER A 148 34.59 -51.55 10.66
N THR A 149 34.77 -51.86 11.94
CA THR A 149 35.43 -50.97 12.92
C THR A 149 36.83 -50.53 12.47
N GLU A 150 37.60 -51.43 11.84
CA GLU A 150 38.92 -51.11 11.27
C GLU A 150 38.83 -50.10 10.11
N THR A 151 37.83 -50.24 9.24
CA THR A 151 37.65 -49.33 8.10
C THR A 151 37.16 -47.96 8.58
N LEU A 152 36.27 -47.93 9.57
CA LEU A 152 35.79 -46.69 10.19
C LEU A 152 36.94 -45.95 10.90
N ALA A 153 37.75 -46.66 11.69
CA ALA A 153 38.92 -46.09 12.35
C ALA A 153 39.92 -45.51 11.34
N GLY A 154 40.18 -46.24 10.24
CA GLY A 154 41.04 -45.77 9.15
C GLY A 154 40.47 -44.54 8.42
N ALA A 155 39.15 -44.44 8.31
CA ALA A 155 38.48 -43.29 7.72
C ALA A 155 38.53 -42.05 8.64
N LEU A 156 38.34 -42.23 9.95
CA LEU A 156 38.44 -41.17 10.96
C LEU A 156 39.86 -40.60 11.09
N GLN A 157 40.90 -41.37 10.75
CA GLN A 157 42.29 -40.89 10.64
C GLN A 157 42.53 -39.99 9.41
N ARG A 158 41.59 -39.95 8.44
CA ARG A 158 41.64 -39.08 7.25
C ARG A 158 40.39 -38.18 7.18
N PRO A 159 40.22 -37.27 8.15
CA PRO A 159 39.03 -36.42 8.27
C PRO A 159 38.71 -35.62 7.01
N GLN A 160 39.72 -35.18 6.25
CA GLN A 160 39.57 -34.42 5.00
C GLN A 160 38.80 -35.17 3.89
N SER A 161 38.69 -36.50 4.00
CA SER A 161 37.95 -37.34 3.06
C SER A 161 36.51 -37.62 3.48
N LEU A 162 36.05 -37.03 4.59
CA LEU A 162 34.74 -37.25 5.20
C LEU A 162 33.82 -36.04 5.07
N LEU A 163 32.57 -36.31 4.70
CA LEU A 163 31.46 -35.36 4.84
C LEU A 163 30.46 -35.91 5.85
N LEU A 164 30.25 -35.17 6.93
CA LEU A 164 29.27 -35.49 7.97
C LEU A 164 27.99 -34.68 7.74
N VAL A 165 26.84 -35.34 7.84
CA VAL A 165 25.52 -34.74 7.59
C VAL A 165 24.66 -34.82 8.84
N LEU A 166 24.32 -33.65 9.40
CA LEU A 166 23.49 -33.51 10.61
C LEU A 166 22.17 -32.85 10.24
N ASP A 167 21.09 -33.62 10.21
CA ASP A 167 19.75 -33.10 9.92
C ASP A 167 18.97 -32.87 11.24
N GLY A 168 18.44 -31.66 11.44
CA GLY A 168 17.49 -31.34 12.51
C GLY A 168 18.08 -30.79 13.82
N LEU A 169 19.00 -29.82 13.75
CA LEU A 169 19.66 -29.22 14.93
C LEU A 169 18.70 -28.43 15.84
N GLU A 170 17.51 -28.07 15.37
CA GLU A 170 16.55 -27.22 16.11
C GLU A 170 16.12 -27.75 17.47
N ARG A 171 16.18 -29.07 17.70
CA ARG A 171 15.77 -29.69 18.96
C ARG A 171 16.85 -29.58 20.05
N LEU A 172 18.06 -29.18 19.68
CA LEU A 172 19.20 -28.96 20.58
C LEU A 172 19.61 -27.49 20.66
N GLN A 173 18.87 -26.55 20.03
CA GLN A 173 19.20 -25.12 20.05
C GLN A 173 19.33 -24.56 21.48
N ASN A 174 18.46 -24.99 22.41
CA ASN A 174 18.56 -24.57 23.82
C ASN A 174 19.85 -25.04 24.51
N LEU A 175 20.46 -26.15 24.05
CA LEU A 175 21.75 -26.65 24.55
C LEU A 175 22.94 -25.95 23.90
N LEU A 176 22.76 -25.39 22.70
CA LEU A 176 23.78 -24.62 21.97
C LEU A 176 23.85 -23.14 22.40
N CYS A 177 22.76 -22.59 22.94
CA CYS A 177 22.70 -21.21 23.45
C CYS A 177 23.47 -20.98 24.77
N ASN A 178 23.85 -22.05 25.48
CA ASN A 178 24.79 -21.97 26.60
C ASN A 178 26.15 -22.52 26.12
N PRO A 179 27.06 -21.67 25.62
CA PRO A 179 28.34 -22.14 25.12
C PRO A 179 29.09 -22.84 26.25
N LEU A 180 29.31 -24.15 26.09
CA LEU A 180 30.25 -24.89 26.89
C LEU A 180 31.59 -24.13 26.85
N SER A 181 32.21 -23.90 28.00
CA SER A 181 33.57 -23.34 28.07
C SER A 181 34.50 -24.12 27.16
N SER A 182 35.42 -23.46 26.45
CA SER A 182 36.37 -24.12 25.53
C SER A 182 37.18 -25.26 26.21
N SER A 183 37.28 -25.24 27.54
CA SER A 183 37.89 -26.27 28.37
C SER A 183 37.09 -27.58 28.49
N SER A 184 35.85 -27.66 28.01
CA SER A 184 35.02 -28.88 28.03
C SER A 184 34.82 -29.54 26.67
N LEU A 185 35.41 -28.99 25.60
CA LEU A 185 35.39 -29.60 24.27
C LEU A 185 36.41 -30.74 24.18
N ILE A 186 36.07 -31.76 23.39
CA ILE A 186 36.92 -32.93 23.17
C ILE A 186 37.48 -32.92 21.75
N SER A 187 38.63 -33.57 21.56
CA SER A 187 39.30 -33.69 20.25
C SER A 187 39.56 -35.13 19.83
N ASP A 188 39.51 -36.07 20.78
CA ASP A 188 39.71 -37.49 20.52
C ASP A 188 38.38 -38.17 20.18
N VAL A 189 38.36 -38.93 19.08
CA VAL A 189 37.19 -39.65 18.57
C VAL A 189 36.83 -40.88 19.41
N GLU A 190 37.77 -41.39 20.21
CA GLU A 190 37.59 -42.51 21.13
C GLU A 190 37.18 -42.07 22.55
N GLN A 191 37.28 -40.78 22.87
CA GLN A 191 36.90 -40.23 24.17
C GLN A 191 35.38 -40.25 24.36
N GLU A 192 34.93 -40.86 25.46
CA GLU A 192 33.52 -40.87 25.84
C GLU A 192 33.08 -39.51 26.39
N ALA A 193 31.99 -38.96 25.85
CA ALA A 193 31.41 -37.70 26.29
C ALA A 193 29.88 -37.70 26.13
N SER A 194 29.21 -36.72 26.75
CA SER A 194 27.77 -36.54 26.54
C SER A 194 27.48 -36.12 25.09
N SER A 195 26.27 -36.43 24.62
CA SER A 195 25.83 -36.05 23.27
C SER A 195 25.90 -34.54 22.99
N SER A 196 25.65 -33.70 24.00
CA SER A 196 25.83 -32.25 23.91
C SER A 196 27.29 -31.84 23.68
N VAL A 197 28.24 -32.48 24.37
CA VAL A 197 29.68 -32.20 24.24
C VAL A 197 30.21 -32.69 22.89
N LEU A 198 29.81 -33.88 22.44
CA LEU A 198 30.19 -34.42 21.12
C LEU A 198 29.72 -33.50 19.99
N LEU A 199 28.44 -33.09 20.04
CA LEU A 199 27.85 -32.21 19.04
C LEU A 199 28.52 -30.83 19.05
N CYS A 200 28.73 -30.22 20.22
CA CYS A 200 29.45 -28.96 20.32
C CYS A 200 30.89 -29.08 19.79
N SER A 201 31.58 -30.18 20.08
CA SER A 201 32.96 -30.43 19.63
C SER A 201 33.06 -30.58 18.11
N LEU A 202 32.08 -31.23 17.47
CA LEU A 202 31.97 -31.32 16.00
C LEU A 202 31.69 -29.95 15.36
N LEU A 203 30.75 -29.18 15.93
CA LEU A 203 30.35 -27.87 15.42
C LEU A 203 31.48 -26.83 15.53
N HIS A 204 32.23 -26.84 16.63
CA HIS A 204 33.39 -25.95 16.83
C HIS A 204 34.66 -26.44 16.11
N GLY A 205 34.65 -27.68 15.62
CA GLY A 205 35.79 -28.29 14.93
C GLY A 205 36.95 -28.71 15.83
N SER A 206 36.73 -28.83 17.14
CA SER A 206 37.72 -29.47 18.02
C SER A 206 37.84 -30.96 17.74
N LEU A 207 36.74 -31.59 17.30
CA LEU A 207 36.68 -32.98 16.90
C LEU A 207 36.49 -33.08 15.38
N LEU A 208 37.33 -33.88 14.71
CA LEU A 208 37.39 -34.00 13.24
C LEU A 208 37.52 -32.64 12.53
N ALA A 209 38.56 -31.87 12.88
CA ALA A 209 38.76 -30.48 12.42
C ALA A 209 38.73 -30.30 10.89
N GLU A 210 39.33 -31.23 10.14
CA GLU A 210 39.40 -31.21 8.67
C GLU A 210 38.20 -31.89 7.98
N ALA A 211 37.26 -32.47 8.73
CA ALA A 211 36.06 -33.05 8.14
C ALA A 211 35.05 -31.96 7.78
N SER A 212 34.41 -32.14 6.62
CA SER A 212 33.37 -31.25 6.15
C SER A 212 32.03 -31.57 6.83
N LEU A 213 31.23 -30.55 7.12
CA LEU A 213 29.98 -30.68 7.89
C LEU A 213 28.83 -29.96 7.17
N LEU A 214 27.75 -30.69 6.87
CA LEU A 214 26.49 -30.13 6.36
C LEU A 214 25.41 -30.26 7.43
N ILE A 215 24.85 -29.14 7.87
CA ILE A 215 23.95 -29.07 9.01
C ILE A 215 22.63 -28.43 8.57
N THR A 216 21.49 -28.89 9.12
CA THR A 216 20.20 -28.18 8.98
C THR A 216 19.66 -27.71 10.34
N SER A 217 19.01 -26.54 10.36
CA SER A 217 18.37 -25.97 11.56
C SER A 217 17.15 -25.10 11.23
N ARG A 218 16.40 -24.67 12.25
CA ARG A 218 15.34 -23.65 12.11
C ARG A 218 15.86 -22.22 12.13
N GLY A 219 16.95 -21.97 12.86
CA GLY A 219 17.55 -20.64 12.99
C GLY A 219 19.06 -20.66 12.74
N PRO A 220 19.66 -19.48 12.55
CA PRO A 220 21.10 -19.36 12.34
C PRO A 220 21.88 -19.68 13.62
N VAL A 221 23.19 -19.93 13.48
CA VAL A 221 24.15 -20.14 14.57
C VAL A 221 25.37 -19.26 14.30
N GLU A 222 25.68 -18.36 15.23
CA GLU A 222 26.65 -17.24 15.03
C GLU A 222 28.08 -17.68 14.70
N SER A 223 28.45 -18.95 14.93
CA SER A 223 29.78 -19.50 14.70
C SER A 223 29.94 -20.28 13.38
N LEU A 224 28.90 -20.40 12.56
CA LEU A 224 28.88 -21.22 11.35
C LEU A 224 28.59 -20.41 10.09
N ARG A 225 29.05 -20.91 8.93
CA ARG A 225 28.68 -20.33 7.65
C ARG A 225 27.22 -20.69 7.34
N CYS A 226 26.34 -19.70 7.35
CA CYS A 226 24.89 -19.90 7.30
C CYS A 226 24.29 -19.50 5.94
N PHE A 227 23.39 -20.35 5.44
CA PHE A 227 22.56 -20.08 4.26
C PHE A 227 21.08 -20.22 4.62
N GLU A 228 20.30 -19.18 4.34
CA GLU A 228 18.85 -19.17 4.55
C GLU A 228 18.16 -19.86 3.37
N VAL A 229 17.34 -20.88 3.65
CA VAL A 229 16.46 -21.51 2.65
C VAL A 229 15.19 -20.67 2.54
N VAL A 230 15.07 -19.96 1.41
CA VAL A 230 14.02 -18.95 1.18
C VAL A 230 12.72 -19.57 0.66
N GLY A 231 12.75 -20.84 0.24
CA GLY A 231 11.61 -21.56 -0.33
C GLY A 231 11.52 -21.43 -1.84
N PHE A 232 10.34 -21.70 -2.41
CA PHE A 232 10.09 -21.64 -3.86
C PHE A 232 9.78 -20.21 -4.34
N SER A 233 10.56 -19.77 -5.32
CA SER A 233 10.26 -18.67 -6.24
C SER A 233 9.03 -18.99 -7.11
N GLN A 234 8.47 -17.97 -7.77
CA GLN A 234 7.34 -18.16 -8.68
C GLN A 234 7.63 -19.19 -9.78
N THR A 235 8.84 -19.17 -10.34
CA THR A 235 9.28 -20.13 -11.37
C THR A 235 9.35 -21.55 -10.81
N GLN A 236 9.91 -21.74 -9.60
CA GLN A 236 9.96 -23.04 -8.95
C GLN A 236 8.56 -23.57 -8.60
N ARG A 237 7.64 -22.71 -8.15
CA ARG A 237 6.23 -23.08 -7.91
C ARG A 237 5.57 -23.58 -9.19
N ARG A 238 5.75 -22.87 -10.30
CA ARG A 238 5.22 -23.27 -11.61
C ARG A 238 5.80 -24.61 -12.06
N THR A 239 7.11 -24.80 -11.94
CA THR A 239 7.77 -26.08 -12.24
C THR A 239 7.23 -27.22 -11.38
N PHE A 240 7.02 -26.98 -10.08
CA PHE A 240 6.46 -27.98 -9.18
C PHE A 240 5.05 -28.41 -9.61
N PHE A 241 4.17 -27.46 -9.98
CA PHE A 241 2.83 -27.79 -10.50
C PHE A 241 2.91 -28.61 -11.80
N GLN A 242 3.83 -28.25 -12.70
CA GLN A 242 4.04 -28.97 -13.96
C GLN A 242 4.61 -30.39 -13.77
N GLN A 243 5.37 -30.62 -12.70
CA GLN A 243 5.88 -31.95 -12.34
C GLN A 243 4.82 -32.79 -11.61
N PHE A 244 3.90 -32.16 -10.89
CA PHE A 244 2.87 -32.86 -10.11
C PHE A 244 1.71 -33.39 -10.98
N PHE A 245 1.26 -32.61 -11.96
CA PHE A 245 0.13 -32.95 -12.82
C PHE A 245 0.59 -33.46 -14.19
N ASP A 246 0.02 -34.57 -14.65
CA ASP A 246 0.38 -35.17 -15.95
C ASP A 246 -0.01 -34.27 -17.14
N ASP A 247 -1.12 -33.53 -17.04
CA ASP A 247 -1.58 -32.58 -18.06
C ASP A 247 -1.00 -31.18 -17.81
N ARG A 248 -0.14 -30.71 -18.71
CA ARG A 248 0.46 -29.37 -18.66
C ARG A 248 -0.56 -28.23 -18.69
N GLY A 249 -1.63 -28.36 -19.47
CA GLY A 249 -2.70 -27.36 -19.54
C GLY A 249 -3.55 -27.31 -18.28
N GLN A 250 -3.67 -28.44 -17.57
CA GLN A 250 -4.27 -28.49 -16.24
C GLN A 250 -3.36 -27.85 -15.20
N ALA A 251 -2.07 -28.21 -15.19
CA ALA A 251 -1.07 -27.68 -14.27
C ALA A 251 -1.05 -26.15 -14.29
N GLU A 252 -1.04 -25.56 -15.49
CA GLU A 252 -0.95 -24.11 -15.68
C GLU A 252 -2.22 -23.37 -15.21
N ARG A 253 -3.40 -23.95 -15.46
CA ARG A 253 -4.68 -23.39 -14.98
C ARG A 253 -4.76 -23.42 -13.45
N LEU A 254 -4.39 -24.54 -12.84
CA LEU A 254 -4.40 -24.70 -11.38
C LEU A 254 -3.35 -23.80 -10.72
N PHE A 255 -2.18 -23.62 -11.34
CA PHE A 255 -1.16 -22.68 -10.89
C PHE A 255 -1.73 -21.25 -10.90
N HIS A 256 -2.31 -20.80 -12.02
CA HIS A 256 -2.90 -19.46 -12.11
C HIS A 256 -4.04 -19.26 -11.09
N GLN A 257 -4.88 -20.27 -10.87
CA GLN A 257 -5.92 -20.22 -9.83
C GLN A 257 -5.32 -20.08 -8.43
N SER A 258 -4.19 -20.73 -8.14
CA SER A 258 -3.52 -20.57 -6.85
C SER A 258 -2.95 -19.17 -6.63
N GLU A 259 -2.52 -18.48 -7.68
CA GLU A 259 -2.04 -17.09 -7.59
C GLU A 259 -3.17 -16.09 -7.34
N GLN A 260 -4.39 -16.41 -7.80
CA GLN A 260 -5.58 -15.57 -7.59
C GLN A 260 -6.28 -15.84 -6.25
N ALA A 261 -6.03 -16.98 -5.60
CA ALA A 261 -6.69 -17.36 -4.37
C ALA A 261 -6.13 -16.59 -3.16
N LEU A 262 -7.02 -15.90 -2.44
CA LEU A 262 -6.69 -14.95 -1.39
C LEU A 262 -5.99 -15.64 -0.20
N GLY A 263 -4.77 -15.21 0.11
CA GLY A 263 -3.95 -15.78 1.19
C GLY A 263 -3.26 -17.10 0.83
N VAL A 264 -3.48 -17.66 -0.37
CA VAL A 264 -2.89 -18.96 -0.77
C VAL A 264 -1.49 -18.76 -1.35
N TYR A 265 -1.31 -17.76 -2.20
CA TYR A 265 -0.04 -17.46 -2.87
C TYR A 265 1.12 -17.24 -1.87
N GLU A 266 0.85 -16.53 -0.77
CA GLU A 266 1.81 -16.21 0.28
C GLU A 266 2.25 -17.45 1.06
N GLN A 267 1.53 -18.57 0.95
CA GLN A 267 1.89 -19.84 1.58
C GLN A 267 2.63 -20.79 0.63
N CYS A 268 2.48 -20.58 -0.69
CA CYS A 268 3.06 -21.43 -1.75
C CYS A 268 4.59 -21.32 -1.89
N PHE A 269 5.27 -20.44 -1.15
CA PHE A 269 6.73 -20.50 -1.09
C PHE A 269 7.23 -21.74 -0.32
N ARG A 270 6.38 -22.40 0.48
CA ARG A 270 6.75 -23.64 1.19
C ARG A 270 6.47 -24.85 0.30
N PRO A 271 7.48 -25.67 -0.04
CA PRO A 271 7.27 -26.90 -0.82
C PRO A 271 6.20 -27.84 -0.24
N THR A 272 6.14 -27.98 1.09
CA THR A 272 5.11 -28.81 1.73
C THR A 272 3.70 -28.29 1.48
N PHE A 273 3.51 -26.97 1.45
CA PHE A 273 2.21 -26.37 1.16
C PHE A 273 1.82 -26.53 -0.31
N CYS A 274 2.77 -26.41 -1.25
CA CYS A 274 2.52 -26.74 -2.66
C CYS A 274 2.04 -28.19 -2.83
N TRP A 275 2.68 -29.14 -2.14
CA TRP A 275 2.23 -30.53 -2.12
C TRP A 275 0.79 -30.67 -1.59
N THR A 276 0.48 -30.04 -0.46
CA THR A 276 -0.87 -30.01 0.11
C THR A 276 -1.88 -29.47 -0.90
N LEU A 277 -1.57 -28.32 -1.49
CA LEU A 277 -2.43 -27.61 -2.43
C LEU A 277 -2.70 -28.43 -3.70
N CYS A 278 -1.66 -28.98 -4.33
CA CYS A 278 -1.81 -29.80 -5.52
C CYS A 278 -2.64 -31.07 -5.25
N ASN A 279 -2.48 -31.71 -4.09
CA ASN A 279 -3.34 -32.84 -3.70
C ASN A 279 -4.80 -32.42 -3.53
N VAL A 280 -5.05 -31.30 -2.85
CA VAL A 280 -6.43 -30.78 -2.68
C VAL A 280 -7.05 -30.48 -4.03
N PHE A 281 -6.33 -29.78 -4.90
CA PHE A 281 -6.81 -29.44 -6.25
C PHE A 281 -7.07 -30.69 -7.09
N LYS A 282 -6.19 -31.69 -7.04
CA LYS A 282 -6.39 -32.98 -7.69
C LYS A 282 -7.70 -33.64 -7.24
N THR A 283 -7.90 -33.74 -5.93
CA THR A 283 -9.11 -34.34 -5.35
C THR A 283 -10.38 -33.54 -5.66
N GLN A 284 -10.33 -32.20 -5.59
CA GLN A 284 -11.49 -31.35 -5.94
C GLN A 284 -11.86 -31.48 -7.42
N PHE A 285 -10.85 -31.50 -8.29
CA PHE A 285 -11.03 -31.65 -9.73
C PHE A 285 -11.62 -33.02 -10.10
N GLU A 286 -11.08 -34.11 -9.53
CA GLU A 286 -11.62 -35.48 -9.70
C GLU A 286 -13.08 -35.57 -9.28
N ASN A 287 -13.47 -34.81 -8.25
CA ASN A 287 -14.85 -34.73 -7.76
C ASN A 287 -15.70 -33.65 -8.45
N LYS A 288 -15.20 -33.00 -9.52
CA LYS A 288 -15.88 -31.92 -10.26
C LYS A 288 -16.37 -30.75 -9.38
N LYS A 289 -15.62 -30.47 -8.31
CA LYS A 289 -15.87 -29.34 -7.40
C LYS A 289 -15.00 -28.15 -7.78
N THR A 290 -15.43 -26.96 -7.39
CA THR A 290 -14.66 -25.74 -7.62
C THR A 290 -13.44 -25.68 -6.70
N PRO A 291 -12.30 -25.15 -7.18
CA PRO A 291 -11.14 -24.92 -6.33
C PRO A 291 -11.46 -23.83 -5.29
N PRO A 292 -10.83 -23.87 -4.10
CA PRO A 292 -10.99 -22.83 -3.10
C PRO A 292 -10.42 -21.48 -3.56
N GLU A 293 -11.19 -20.41 -3.35
CA GLU A 293 -10.80 -19.02 -3.64
C GLU A 293 -10.06 -18.34 -2.49
N THR A 294 -10.04 -18.93 -1.29
CA THR A 294 -9.40 -18.37 -0.10
C THR A 294 -8.62 -19.44 0.66
N LEU A 295 -7.62 -19.01 1.41
CA LEU A 295 -6.86 -19.87 2.32
C LEU A 295 -7.77 -20.54 3.35
N THR A 296 -8.76 -19.81 3.88
CA THR A 296 -9.72 -20.35 4.86
C THR A 296 -10.55 -21.49 4.26
N HIS A 297 -11.09 -21.30 3.04
CA HIS A 297 -11.84 -22.36 2.35
C HIS A 297 -10.96 -23.58 2.05
N LEU A 298 -9.71 -23.35 1.62
CA LEU A 298 -8.73 -24.40 1.38
C LEU A 298 -8.47 -25.21 2.67
N LEU A 299 -8.28 -24.56 3.81
CA LEU A 299 -8.02 -25.24 5.09
C LEU A 299 -9.26 -25.95 5.64
N SER A 300 -10.48 -25.42 5.42
CA SER A 300 -11.72 -26.14 5.70
C SER A 300 -11.80 -27.45 4.91
N ILE A 301 -11.45 -27.42 3.62
CA ILE A 301 -11.40 -28.60 2.76
C ILE A 301 -10.32 -29.59 3.25
N ILE A 302 -9.11 -29.10 3.54
CA ILE A 302 -8.01 -29.94 4.04
C ILE A 302 -8.43 -30.65 5.32
N THR A 303 -9.00 -29.91 6.27
CA THR A 303 -9.46 -30.45 7.56
C THR A 303 -10.56 -31.48 7.35
N HIS A 304 -11.54 -31.20 6.50
CA HIS A 304 -12.57 -32.17 6.11
C HIS A 304 -11.97 -33.46 5.55
N MET A 305 -11.05 -33.36 4.59
CA MET A 305 -10.41 -34.54 3.99
C MET A 305 -9.61 -35.36 5.01
N LEU A 306 -8.94 -34.70 5.96
CA LEU A 306 -8.20 -35.38 7.03
C LEU A 306 -9.14 -36.13 7.98
N LEU A 307 -10.28 -35.54 8.34
CA LEU A 307 -11.26 -36.14 9.24
C LEU A 307 -12.02 -37.32 8.60
N GLN A 308 -12.34 -37.23 7.30
CA GLN A 308 -13.11 -38.26 6.59
C GLN A 308 -12.33 -39.59 6.41
N LYS A 309 -11.00 -39.56 6.40
CA LYS A 309 -10.16 -40.77 6.19
C LYS A 309 -10.39 -41.89 7.22
N GLN A 310 -10.93 -41.58 8.41
CA GLN A 310 -10.98 -42.50 9.55
C GLN A 310 -12.41 -42.85 10.00
N LYS A 311 -13.46 -42.44 9.27
CA LYS A 311 -14.89 -42.75 9.56
C LYS A 311 -15.33 -42.47 11.01
N MET A 312 -14.82 -41.41 11.63
CA MET A 312 -15.22 -41.00 12.99
C MET A 312 -16.64 -40.41 13.00
N HIS A 313 -17.36 -40.54 14.12
CA HIS A 313 -18.66 -39.88 14.30
C HIS A 313 -18.49 -38.37 14.48
N ALA A 314 -19.51 -37.60 14.07
CA ALA A 314 -19.49 -36.12 14.09
C ALA A 314 -19.22 -35.52 15.48
N GLU A 315 -19.69 -36.15 16.57
CA GLU A 315 -19.42 -35.69 17.93
C GLU A 315 -17.94 -35.86 18.32
N GLN A 316 -17.32 -36.96 17.88
CA GLN A 316 -15.91 -37.25 18.17
C GLN A 316 -14.98 -36.36 17.37
N THR A 317 -15.30 -36.10 16.10
CA THR A 317 -14.55 -35.15 15.26
C THR A 317 -14.69 -33.73 15.79
N ARG A 318 -15.87 -33.32 16.25
CA ARG A 318 -16.08 -32.02 16.91
C ARG A 318 -15.23 -31.89 18.17
N ALA A 319 -15.23 -32.90 19.04
CA ALA A 319 -14.40 -32.91 20.24
C ALA A 319 -12.90 -32.83 19.88
N LEU A 320 -12.42 -33.61 18.90
CA LEU A 320 -11.03 -33.57 18.45
C LEU A 320 -10.62 -32.18 17.94
N VAL A 321 -11.41 -31.57 17.05
CA VAL A 321 -11.11 -30.25 16.46
C VAL A 321 -11.17 -29.15 17.52
N SER A 322 -12.16 -29.19 18.41
CA SER A 322 -12.25 -28.26 19.55
C SER A 322 -11.02 -28.38 20.47
N SER A 323 -10.62 -29.60 20.84
CA SER A 323 -9.46 -29.84 21.69
C SER A 323 -8.14 -29.45 21.01
N LEU A 324 -7.99 -29.68 19.71
CA LEU A 324 -6.82 -29.21 18.93
C LEU A 324 -6.73 -27.69 18.91
N GLY A 325 -7.86 -27.00 18.73
CA GLY A 325 -7.90 -25.54 18.70
C GLY A 325 -7.81 -24.87 20.07
N LYS A 326 -7.79 -25.63 21.18
CA LYS A 326 -7.45 -25.10 22.52
C LYS A 326 -5.95 -24.97 22.75
N LEU A 327 -5.12 -25.67 21.96
CA LEU A 327 -3.67 -25.57 22.06
C LEU A 327 -3.20 -24.23 21.50
N THR A 328 -2.88 -23.27 22.36
CA THR A 328 -2.47 -21.92 21.92
C THR A 328 -1.05 -21.87 21.35
N ASN A 329 -0.21 -22.85 21.67
CA ASN A 329 1.18 -22.92 21.22
C ASN A 329 1.35 -23.98 20.12
N PRO A 330 2.17 -23.73 19.08
CA PRO A 330 2.40 -24.69 18.00
C PRO A 330 3.26 -25.89 18.42
N VAL A 331 3.99 -25.77 19.54
CA VAL A 331 4.72 -26.85 20.20
C VAL A 331 4.17 -27.01 21.61
N CYS A 332 3.75 -28.22 21.95
CA CYS A 332 3.01 -28.54 23.17
C CYS A 332 3.72 -29.66 23.95
N SER A 333 3.67 -29.55 25.27
CA SER A 333 4.07 -30.62 26.18
C SER A 333 2.94 -31.65 26.34
N TYR A 334 3.25 -32.81 26.90
CA TYR A 334 2.25 -33.80 27.31
C TYR A 334 1.18 -33.20 28.23
N SER A 335 1.58 -32.29 29.14
CA SER A 335 0.66 -31.61 30.05
C SER A 335 -0.37 -30.74 29.32
N ASP A 336 0.06 -29.99 28.31
CA ASP A 336 -0.82 -29.14 27.50
C ASP A 336 -1.89 -29.99 26.79
N VAL A 337 -1.47 -31.08 26.15
CA VAL A 337 -2.34 -32.02 25.44
C VAL A 337 -3.38 -32.65 26.37
N THR A 338 -2.99 -33.03 27.59
CA THR A 338 -3.93 -33.56 28.58
C THR A 338 -4.93 -32.50 29.07
N SER A 339 -4.47 -31.27 29.33
CA SER A 339 -5.31 -30.17 29.80
C SER A 339 -6.37 -29.74 28.78
N CYS A 340 -6.07 -29.86 27.49
CA CYS A 340 -6.98 -29.55 26.39
C CYS A 340 -7.92 -30.71 26.02
N GLY A 341 -7.86 -31.84 26.73
CA GLY A 341 -8.76 -32.98 26.48
C GLY A 341 -8.40 -33.82 25.25
N LEU A 342 -7.14 -33.81 24.81
CA LEU A 342 -6.66 -34.66 23.71
C LEU A 342 -6.21 -36.06 24.13
N TYR A 343 -6.17 -36.34 25.45
CA TYR A 343 -5.72 -37.62 25.99
C TYR A 343 -6.46 -38.83 25.37
N SER A 344 -7.77 -38.73 25.18
CA SER A 344 -8.59 -39.79 24.56
C SER A 344 -8.26 -40.04 23.08
N PHE A 345 -7.55 -39.12 22.42
CA PHE A 345 -7.21 -39.17 21.00
C PHE A 345 -5.75 -39.56 20.74
N LEU A 346 -4.93 -39.76 21.76
CA LEU A 346 -3.49 -40.06 21.62
C LEU A 346 -3.21 -41.31 20.78
N HIS A 347 -4.10 -42.31 20.84
CA HIS A 347 -3.99 -43.54 20.07
C HIS A 347 -4.72 -43.48 18.72
N TYR A 348 -5.40 -42.39 18.39
CA TYR A 348 -6.11 -42.24 17.13
C TYR A 348 -5.14 -41.80 16.04
N PRO A 349 -5.07 -42.53 14.90
CA PRO A 349 -4.22 -42.13 13.79
C PRO A 349 -4.57 -40.74 13.24
N THR A 350 -5.82 -40.29 13.39
CA THR A 350 -6.27 -38.94 13.01
C THR A 350 -5.47 -37.84 13.70
N LEU A 351 -5.01 -38.04 14.94
CA LEU A 351 -4.21 -37.05 15.66
C LEU A 351 -2.85 -36.83 14.97
N SER A 352 -2.23 -37.91 14.51
CA SER A 352 -0.96 -37.87 13.77
C SER A 352 -1.05 -37.17 12.41
N ALA A 353 -2.27 -36.93 11.90
CA ALA A 353 -2.47 -36.15 10.68
C ALA A 353 -2.29 -34.63 10.90
N PHE A 354 -2.38 -34.16 12.15
CA PHE A 354 -2.22 -32.75 12.52
C PHE A 354 -0.94 -32.50 13.33
N LEU A 355 -0.59 -33.42 14.23
CA LEU A 355 0.55 -33.31 15.14
C LEU A 355 1.63 -34.34 14.81
N CYS A 356 2.88 -33.87 14.76
CA CYS A 356 4.05 -34.74 14.86
C CYS A 356 4.29 -35.06 16.35
N ILE A 357 4.35 -36.35 16.68
CA ILE A 357 4.60 -36.85 18.04
C ILE A 357 6.09 -37.17 18.14
N ASN A 358 6.77 -36.53 19.09
CA ASN A 358 8.20 -36.71 19.33
C ASN A 358 8.40 -37.41 20.67
N GLY A 359 8.61 -38.73 20.61
CA GLY A 359 8.77 -39.58 21.80
C GLY A 359 7.74 -40.71 21.85
N ASP A 360 7.76 -41.47 22.94
CA ASP A 360 6.75 -42.49 23.22
C ASP A 360 5.48 -41.81 23.75
N VAL A 361 4.33 -42.09 23.14
CA VAL A 361 3.02 -41.51 23.49
C VAL A 361 2.68 -41.66 24.98
N THR A 362 3.30 -42.61 25.68
CA THR A 362 3.08 -42.89 27.11
C THR A 362 4.05 -42.16 28.06
N HIS A 363 5.07 -41.48 27.55
CA HIS A 363 6.11 -40.84 28.37
C HIS A 363 5.81 -39.36 28.66
N PRO A 364 6.04 -38.85 29.89
CA PRO A 364 5.80 -37.45 30.25
C PRO A 364 6.60 -36.42 29.44
N ASP A 365 7.79 -36.80 28.97
CA ASP A 365 8.68 -35.94 28.19
C ASP A 365 8.30 -35.84 26.70
N THR A 366 7.20 -36.46 26.29
CA THR A 366 6.75 -36.45 24.90
C THR A 366 6.24 -35.06 24.52
N THR A 367 6.75 -34.58 23.40
CA THR A 367 6.38 -33.27 22.84
C THR A 367 5.61 -33.43 21.54
N PHE A 368 4.66 -32.52 21.32
CA PHE A 368 3.79 -32.51 20.16
C PHE A 368 4.02 -31.23 19.40
N SER A 369 4.13 -31.31 18.07
CA SER A 369 4.30 -30.11 17.23
C SER A 369 3.39 -30.17 16.02
N PHE A 370 2.70 -29.07 15.72
CA PHE A 370 1.86 -28.99 14.53
C PHE A 370 2.69 -29.15 13.25
N LEU A 371 2.18 -29.96 12.31
CA LEU A 371 2.79 -30.16 11.00
C LEU A 371 2.74 -28.88 10.13
N SER A 372 1.76 -28.02 10.38
CA SER A 372 1.58 -26.75 9.67
C SER A 372 1.19 -25.64 10.67
N PRO A 373 2.02 -24.59 10.82
CA PRO A 373 1.67 -23.42 11.63
C PRO A 373 0.39 -22.71 11.15
N VAL A 374 0.15 -22.72 9.83
CA VAL A 374 -1.05 -22.15 9.22
C VAL A 374 -2.30 -22.94 9.64
N MET A 375 -2.19 -24.28 9.71
CA MET A 375 -3.29 -25.13 10.16
C MET A 375 -3.57 -24.95 11.66
N HIS A 376 -2.53 -24.71 12.46
CA HIS A 376 -2.68 -24.42 13.89
C HIS A 376 -3.54 -23.17 14.14
N GLU A 377 -3.22 -22.06 13.48
CA GLU A 377 -4.01 -20.81 13.54
C GLU A 377 -5.45 -21.00 13.03
N PHE A 378 -5.63 -21.80 11.98
CA PHE A 378 -6.96 -22.14 11.47
C PHE A 378 -7.80 -22.95 12.47
N LEU A 379 -7.19 -23.94 13.15
CA LEU A 379 -7.87 -24.74 14.16
C LEU A 379 -8.19 -23.93 15.41
N LEU A 380 -7.30 -23.00 15.81
CA LEU A 380 -7.58 -21.99 16.84
C LEU A 380 -8.83 -21.17 16.49
N ALA A 381 -8.87 -20.58 15.29
CA ALA A 381 -10.03 -19.82 14.82
C ALA A 381 -11.30 -20.68 14.69
N THR A 382 -11.16 -21.95 14.29
CA THR A 382 -12.27 -22.90 14.22
C THR A 382 -12.86 -23.16 15.60
N SER A 383 -12.03 -23.34 16.64
CA SER A 383 -12.49 -23.65 17.99
C SER A 383 -13.38 -22.57 18.59
N PHE A 384 -13.14 -21.30 18.25
CA PHE A 384 -13.97 -20.16 18.66
C PHE A 384 -15.44 -20.32 18.24
N TYR A 385 -15.70 -20.95 17.09
CA TYR A 385 -17.05 -21.21 16.59
C TYR A 385 -17.67 -22.52 17.09
N LEU A 386 -16.86 -23.40 17.69
CA LEU A 386 -17.30 -24.72 18.16
C LEU A 386 -17.55 -24.77 19.66
N ASP A 387 -16.82 -23.99 20.45
CA ASP A 387 -16.76 -24.09 21.90
C ASP A 387 -16.94 -22.72 22.59
N GLN A 388 -17.97 -22.62 23.43
CA GLN A 388 -18.29 -21.40 24.16
C GLN A 388 -17.31 -21.07 25.30
N SER A 389 -16.45 -22.00 25.70
CA SER A 389 -15.43 -21.79 26.73
C SER A 389 -14.20 -21.03 26.22
N VAL A 390 -14.03 -20.89 24.91
CA VAL A 390 -12.93 -20.11 24.31
C VAL A 390 -13.19 -18.61 24.52
N GLN A 391 -12.15 -17.92 25.01
CA GLN A 391 -12.15 -16.48 25.36
C GLN A 391 -12.69 -15.57 24.24
N GLU A 392 -13.14 -14.37 24.63
CA GLU A 392 -13.61 -13.32 23.72
C GLU A 392 -12.50 -12.86 22.75
N ILE A 393 -12.90 -12.19 21.66
CA ILE A 393 -12.00 -11.67 20.64
C ILE A 393 -11.09 -10.59 21.28
N SER A 394 -9.85 -10.96 21.58
CA SER A 394 -8.78 -10.06 22.05
C SER A 394 -8.03 -9.44 20.87
N ASP A 395 -7.28 -8.34 21.07
CA ASP A 395 -6.47 -7.63 20.05
C ASP A 395 -5.02 -8.15 19.92
N ASP A 396 -4.60 -9.12 20.74
CA ASP A 396 -3.22 -9.60 20.89
C ASP A 396 -2.83 -10.80 19.99
N ARG A 397 -3.71 -11.19 19.06
CA ARG A 397 -3.52 -12.37 18.21
C ARG A 397 -2.90 -12.02 16.85
N SER A 398 -2.44 -13.06 16.14
CA SER A 398 -1.87 -12.93 14.80
C SER A 398 -2.92 -12.48 13.78
N ASP A 399 -2.51 -11.76 12.73
CA ASP A 399 -3.44 -11.35 11.65
C ASP A 399 -4.08 -12.54 10.96
N LEU A 400 -3.36 -13.66 10.88
CA LEU A 400 -3.84 -14.90 10.28
C LEU A 400 -5.03 -15.49 11.04
N TYR A 401 -5.05 -15.37 12.38
CA TYR A 401 -6.17 -15.78 13.22
C TYR A 401 -7.46 -15.01 12.85
N TYR A 402 -7.41 -13.68 12.76
CA TYR A 402 -8.59 -12.88 12.39
C TYR A 402 -9.02 -13.12 10.94
N THR A 403 -8.06 -13.34 10.03
CA THR A 403 -8.33 -13.74 8.65
C THR A 403 -9.15 -15.04 8.59
N PHE A 404 -8.81 -16.02 9.43
CA PHE A 404 -9.59 -17.26 9.52
C PHE A 404 -10.93 -17.06 10.21
N LEU A 405 -11.02 -16.24 11.26
CA LEU A 405 -12.31 -15.87 11.85
C LEU A 405 -13.23 -15.23 10.80
N ALA A 406 -12.69 -14.29 10.02
CA ALA A 406 -13.40 -13.62 8.94
C ALA A 406 -13.89 -14.63 7.90
N GLY A 407 -13.01 -15.47 7.36
CA GLY A 407 -13.40 -16.45 6.35
C GLY A 407 -14.41 -17.49 6.87
N LEU A 408 -14.27 -17.97 8.10
CA LEU A 408 -15.20 -18.94 8.71
C LEU A 408 -16.57 -18.33 9.05
N SER A 409 -16.68 -17.00 9.12
CA SER A 409 -17.97 -16.32 9.24
C SER A 409 -18.85 -16.50 7.99
N ASP A 410 -18.25 -16.79 6.83
CA ASP A 410 -18.97 -17.12 5.60
C ASP A 410 -19.37 -18.59 5.51
N SER A 411 -20.63 -18.80 5.12
CA SER A 411 -21.25 -20.11 5.01
C SER A 411 -20.60 -21.02 3.96
N ILE A 412 -20.11 -20.48 2.84
CA ILE A 412 -19.50 -21.29 1.77
C ILE A 412 -18.14 -21.79 2.25
N GLN A 413 -17.33 -20.91 2.85
CA GLN A 413 -15.99 -21.23 3.32
C GLN A 413 -15.98 -22.22 4.49
N ARG A 414 -16.93 -22.15 5.44
CA ARG A 414 -16.99 -23.08 6.58
C ARG A 414 -17.73 -24.40 6.31
N LYS A 415 -18.52 -24.49 5.24
CA LYS A 415 -19.34 -25.68 4.96
C LYS A 415 -18.57 -27.01 4.95
N PRO A 416 -17.37 -27.12 4.33
CA PRO A 416 -16.63 -28.38 4.35
C PRO A 416 -16.31 -28.87 5.77
N ILE A 417 -15.95 -27.96 6.68
CA ILE A 417 -15.65 -28.35 8.05
C ILE A 417 -16.92 -28.65 8.86
N GLU A 418 -18.01 -27.90 8.65
CA GLU A 418 -19.33 -28.19 9.26
C GLU A 418 -19.85 -29.59 8.89
N ASP A 419 -19.62 -30.05 7.66
CA ASP A 419 -19.98 -31.40 7.22
C ASP A 419 -19.26 -32.50 8.04
N SER A 420 -18.14 -32.16 8.70
CA SER A 420 -17.37 -33.07 9.55
C SER A 420 -17.59 -32.88 11.05
N VAL A 421 -17.80 -31.65 11.54
CA VAL A 421 -17.87 -31.32 12.99
C VAL A 421 -19.25 -30.89 13.47
N GLY A 422 -20.24 -30.90 12.58
CA GLY A 422 -21.56 -30.32 12.82
C GLY A 422 -21.57 -28.80 12.66
N LYS A 423 -22.76 -28.20 12.76
CA LYS A 423 -22.95 -26.76 12.58
C LYS A 423 -22.15 -25.94 13.58
N PHE A 424 -21.67 -24.79 13.13
CA PHE A 424 -21.06 -23.78 14.00
C PHE A 424 -22.12 -23.11 14.86
N ASP A 425 -21.70 -22.53 16.00
CA ASP A 425 -22.60 -21.76 16.85
C ASP A 425 -22.95 -20.42 16.18
N GLU A 426 -24.23 -20.27 15.79
CA GLU A 426 -24.75 -19.05 15.16
C GLU A 426 -24.57 -17.80 16.04
N SER A 427 -24.59 -17.96 17.38
CA SER A 427 -24.34 -16.84 18.30
C SER A 427 -22.90 -16.33 18.18
N ARG A 428 -21.92 -17.23 17.97
CA ARG A 428 -20.51 -16.89 17.76
C ARG A 428 -20.27 -16.22 16.40
N ILE A 429 -20.97 -16.66 15.35
CA ILE A 429 -20.95 -16.03 14.02
C ILE A 429 -21.51 -14.60 14.09
N SER A 430 -22.64 -14.42 14.79
CA SER A 430 -23.24 -13.11 15.02
C SER A 430 -22.31 -12.20 15.85
N MET A 431 -21.69 -12.74 16.91
CA MET A 431 -20.75 -12.03 17.76
C MET A 431 -19.54 -11.52 16.96
N PHE A 432 -18.93 -12.35 16.11
CA PHE A 432 -17.82 -11.92 15.26
C PHE A 432 -18.25 -10.87 14.24
N SER A 433 -19.41 -11.05 13.59
CA SER A 433 -19.94 -10.08 12.63
C SER A 433 -20.17 -8.70 13.27
N GLN A 434 -20.76 -8.68 14.48
CA GLN A 434 -20.96 -7.47 15.28
C GLN A 434 -19.63 -6.82 15.67
N TRP A 435 -18.64 -7.61 16.10
CA TRP A 435 -17.30 -7.12 16.39
C TRP A 435 -16.64 -6.48 15.18
N LEU A 436 -16.71 -7.11 14.00
CA LEU A 436 -16.12 -6.58 12.77
C LEU A 436 -16.79 -5.27 12.34
N ILE A 437 -18.13 -5.21 12.40
CA ILE A 437 -18.89 -3.98 12.15
C ILE A 437 -18.46 -2.86 13.12
N GLY A 438 -18.35 -3.18 14.41
CA GLY A 438 -17.91 -2.22 15.43
C GLY A 438 -16.47 -1.74 15.20
N ASN A 439 -15.58 -2.65 14.79
CA ASN A 439 -14.19 -2.32 14.50
C ASN A 439 -14.06 -1.41 13.26
N VAL A 440 -14.77 -1.73 12.18
CA VAL A 440 -14.85 -0.87 10.97
C VAL A 440 -15.41 0.51 11.32
N SER A 441 -16.46 0.57 12.13
CA SER A 441 -17.09 1.82 12.57
C SER A 441 -16.17 2.68 13.45
N LYS A 442 -15.22 2.07 14.14
CA LYS A 442 -14.19 2.74 14.93
C LYS A 442 -13.01 3.20 14.06
N VAL A 443 -12.57 2.37 13.12
CA VAL A 443 -11.32 2.58 12.35
C VAL A 443 -11.49 3.57 11.20
N LEU A 444 -12.57 3.47 10.41
CA LEU A 444 -12.72 4.31 9.20
C LEU A 444 -12.84 5.83 9.46
N PRO A 445 -13.35 6.28 10.63
CA PRO A 445 -13.31 7.69 11.01
C PRO A 445 -11.94 8.19 11.48
N ASP A 446 -11.02 7.31 11.90
CA ASP A 446 -9.73 7.71 12.50
C ASP A 446 -8.76 8.34 11.48
N GLY A 447 -8.97 8.08 10.19
CA GLY A 447 -8.16 8.67 9.11
C GLY A 447 -6.83 7.95 8.84
N ASP A 448 -6.60 6.79 9.47
CA ASP A 448 -5.37 6.02 9.38
C ASP A 448 -5.47 4.95 8.27
N ALA A 449 -4.82 5.22 7.14
CA ALA A 449 -4.85 4.36 5.96
C ALA A 449 -4.37 2.92 6.24
N THR A 450 -3.37 2.73 7.09
CA THR A 450 -2.85 1.40 7.43
C THR A 450 -3.89 0.58 8.18
N LYS A 451 -4.62 1.21 9.11
CA LYS A 451 -5.75 0.54 9.80
C LYS A 451 -6.92 0.28 8.86
N HIS A 452 -7.20 1.19 7.91
CA HIS A 452 -8.23 0.98 6.89
C HIS A 452 -7.95 -0.29 6.08
N PHE A 453 -6.71 -0.50 5.62
CA PHE A 453 -6.34 -1.69 4.87
C PHE A 453 -6.56 -2.97 5.66
N ARG A 454 -6.20 -2.99 6.97
CA ARG A 454 -6.44 -4.15 7.83
C ARG A 454 -7.92 -4.54 7.86
N VAL A 455 -8.83 -3.57 8.07
CA VAL A 455 -10.27 -3.88 8.10
C VAL A 455 -10.82 -4.22 6.72
N PHE A 456 -10.34 -3.61 5.64
CA PHE A 456 -10.72 -3.96 4.28
C PHE A 456 -10.30 -5.37 3.90
N GLN A 457 -9.10 -5.80 4.28
CA GLN A 457 -8.62 -7.16 4.07
C GLN A 457 -9.47 -8.18 4.85
N LEU A 458 -9.82 -7.90 6.12
CA LEU A 458 -10.73 -8.77 6.88
C LEU A 458 -12.11 -8.88 6.21
N LEU A 459 -12.66 -7.77 5.74
CA LEU A 459 -13.91 -7.75 4.98
C LEU A 459 -13.80 -8.56 3.67
N GLN A 460 -12.66 -8.48 2.97
CA GLN A 460 -12.37 -9.26 1.78
C GLN A 460 -12.30 -10.76 2.08
N HIS A 461 -11.61 -11.16 3.15
CA HIS A 461 -11.51 -12.54 3.60
C HIS A 461 -12.87 -13.10 4.06
N ALA A 462 -13.74 -12.27 4.62
CA ALA A 462 -15.10 -12.68 4.96
C ALA A 462 -15.96 -13.01 3.73
N ARG A 463 -15.63 -12.50 2.54
CA ARG A 463 -16.35 -12.78 1.28
C ARG A 463 -17.88 -12.60 1.36
N ASN A 464 -18.34 -11.76 2.28
CA ASN A 464 -19.76 -11.58 2.59
C ASN A 464 -20.24 -10.17 2.22
N THR A 465 -20.88 -10.04 1.07
CA THR A 465 -21.34 -8.74 0.54
C THR A 465 -22.31 -8.03 1.47
N SER A 466 -23.20 -8.73 2.18
CA SER A 466 -24.14 -8.08 3.09
C SER A 466 -23.44 -7.55 4.34
N LEU A 467 -22.48 -8.30 4.88
CA LEU A 467 -21.65 -7.85 6.00
C LEU A 467 -20.81 -6.63 5.63
N VAL A 468 -20.24 -6.59 4.43
CA VAL A 468 -19.47 -5.43 3.93
C VAL A 468 -20.36 -4.20 3.83
N LYS A 469 -21.53 -4.33 3.19
CA LYS A 469 -22.51 -3.22 3.07
C LYS A 469 -22.93 -2.70 4.44
N GLU A 470 -23.25 -3.60 5.37
CA GLU A 470 -23.63 -3.22 6.73
C GLU A 470 -22.49 -2.52 7.48
N SER A 471 -21.26 -3.03 7.36
CA SER A 471 -20.08 -2.46 8.02
C SER A 471 -19.77 -1.05 7.52
N ILE A 472 -19.79 -0.84 6.20
CA ILE A 472 -19.49 0.46 5.61
C ILE A 472 -20.64 1.45 5.86
N SER A 473 -21.90 1.05 5.74
CA SER A 473 -23.05 1.95 5.95
C SER A 473 -23.20 2.44 7.39
N LYS A 474 -22.73 1.67 8.39
CA LYS A 474 -22.69 2.08 9.80
C LYS A 474 -21.46 2.92 10.14
N SER A 475 -20.47 2.98 9.24
CA SER A 475 -19.24 3.73 9.45
C SER A 475 -19.32 5.14 8.86
N GLN A 476 -18.58 6.09 9.44
CA GLN A 476 -18.31 7.38 8.80
C GLN A 476 -16.97 7.30 8.08
N TRP A 477 -16.96 6.70 6.88
CA TRP A 477 -15.73 6.61 6.08
C TRP A 477 -15.27 8.00 5.66
N ARG A 478 -14.23 8.52 6.35
CA ARG A 478 -13.65 9.82 6.05
C ARG A 478 -12.81 9.80 4.78
N HIS A 479 -12.68 10.95 4.16
CA HIS A 479 -11.74 11.16 3.06
C HIS A 479 -10.30 11.06 3.58
N VAL A 480 -9.58 10.07 3.09
CA VAL A 480 -8.18 9.77 3.42
C VAL A 480 -7.41 9.55 2.12
N SER A 481 -6.13 9.91 2.10
CA SER A 481 -5.24 9.62 0.99
C SER A 481 -4.62 8.22 1.13
N TYR A 482 -4.69 7.42 0.08
CA TYR A 482 -4.09 6.09 -0.01
C TYR A 482 -2.86 6.09 -0.93
N SER A 483 -1.75 6.65 -0.45
CA SER A 483 -0.52 6.86 -1.24
C SER A 483 0.39 5.63 -1.35
N SER A 484 0.38 4.73 -0.35
CA SER A 484 1.36 3.64 -0.22
C SER A 484 0.71 2.26 -0.12
N MET A 485 -0.20 1.97 -1.06
CA MET A 485 -0.90 0.69 -1.12
C MET A 485 0.01 -0.43 -1.63
N GLN A 486 -0.12 -1.61 -1.04
CA GLN A 486 0.37 -2.87 -1.61
C GLN A 486 -0.73 -3.52 -2.46
N GLU A 487 -0.38 -4.53 -3.26
CA GLU A 487 -1.35 -5.27 -4.09
C GLU A 487 -2.55 -5.83 -3.28
N PRO A 488 -2.37 -6.43 -2.08
CA PRO A 488 -3.49 -6.86 -1.25
C PRO A 488 -4.42 -5.72 -0.84
N ASP A 489 -3.87 -4.52 -0.60
CA ASP A 489 -4.63 -3.34 -0.21
C ASP A 489 -5.51 -2.85 -1.35
N CYS A 490 -4.97 -2.82 -2.58
CA CYS A 490 -5.70 -2.50 -3.79
C CYS A 490 -6.84 -3.50 -4.03
N ALA A 491 -6.58 -4.80 -3.89
CA ALA A 491 -7.58 -5.85 -4.07
C ALA A 491 -8.69 -5.76 -3.01
N ALA A 492 -8.32 -5.52 -1.74
CA ALA A 492 -9.25 -5.36 -0.63
C ALA A 492 -10.14 -4.12 -0.81
N LEU A 493 -9.55 -2.97 -1.14
CA LEU A 493 -10.28 -1.73 -1.41
C LEU A 493 -11.27 -1.93 -2.57
N SER A 494 -10.81 -2.52 -3.68
CA SER A 494 -11.68 -2.82 -4.82
C SER A 494 -12.82 -3.76 -4.48
N TYR A 495 -12.57 -4.79 -3.67
CA TYR A 495 -13.63 -5.68 -3.21
C TYR A 495 -14.67 -4.95 -2.36
N VAL A 496 -14.22 -4.13 -1.41
CA VAL A 496 -15.10 -3.36 -0.51
C VAL A 496 -15.96 -2.38 -1.31
N VAL A 497 -15.34 -1.57 -2.17
CA VAL A 497 -16.04 -0.59 -3.03
C VAL A 497 -17.01 -1.30 -3.98
N SER A 498 -16.62 -2.45 -4.56
CA SER A 498 -17.51 -3.24 -5.42
C SER A 498 -18.71 -3.80 -4.66
N CYS A 499 -18.55 -4.18 -3.39
CA CYS A 499 -19.65 -4.62 -2.55
C CYS A 499 -20.61 -3.47 -2.23
N VAL A 500 -20.08 -2.29 -1.91
CA VAL A 500 -20.90 -1.10 -1.60
C VAL A 500 -21.62 -0.60 -2.86
N GLY A 501 -20.94 -0.62 -4.00
CA GLY A 501 -21.46 -0.20 -5.30
C GLY A 501 -21.15 1.26 -5.66
N GLU A 502 -20.56 2.03 -4.75
CA GLU A 502 -20.14 3.41 -5.00
C GLU A 502 -19.06 3.89 -4.02
N MET A 503 -18.31 4.91 -4.47
CA MET A 503 -17.34 5.64 -3.65
C MET A 503 -17.40 7.13 -4.02
N GLU A 504 -17.55 8.00 -3.04
CA GLU A 504 -17.67 9.44 -3.32
C GLU A 504 -16.32 10.04 -3.75
N HIS A 505 -15.26 9.76 -3.00
CA HIS A 505 -13.92 10.28 -3.28
C HIS A 505 -12.84 9.21 -3.05
N MET A 506 -12.09 8.90 -4.11
CA MET A 506 -10.89 8.08 -4.08
C MET A 506 -9.66 9.00 -4.20
N ASN A 507 -8.96 9.21 -3.08
CA ASN A 507 -7.75 10.03 -3.05
C ASN A 507 -6.50 9.13 -3.02
N LEU A 508 -5.72 9.21 -4.09
CA LEU A 508 -4.47 8.50 -4.36
C LEU A 508 -3.34 9.51 -4.57
N TYR A 509 -3.35 10.62 -3.81
CA TYR A 509 -2.34 11.67 -3.87
C TYR A 509 -0.94 11.10 -3.64
N SER A 510 0.00 11.51 -4.50
CA SER A 510 1.40 11.11 -4.47
C SER A 510 1.59 9.58 -4.44
N ALA A 511 0.66 8.85 -5.07
CA ALA A 511 0.75 7.40 -5.14
C ALA A 511 1.74 6.96 -6.23
N GLU A 512 2.63 6.03 -5.89
CA GLU A 512 3.51 5.34 -6.83
C GLU A 512 2.89 4.01 -7.21
N LEU A 513 1.92 4.05 -8.13
CA LEU A 513 1.12 2.87 -8.50
C LEU A 513 1.76 2.09 -9.64
N THR A 514 1.91 0.77 -9.44
CA THR A 514 2.30 -0.17 -10.49
C THR A 514 1.14 -0.51 -11.42
N ASP A 515 1.45 -1.07 -12.59
CA ASP A 515 0.45 -1.48 -13.58
C ASP A 515 -0.56 -2.49 -13.00
N GLU A 516 -0.09 -3.45 -12.19
CA GLU A 516 -0.94 -4.45 -11.54
C GLU A 516 -1.79 -3.82 -10.42
N GLN A 517 -1.25 -2.86 -9.66
CA GLN A 517 -2.03 -2.14 -8.65
C GLN A 517 -3.20 -1.35 -9.28
N VAL A 518 -2.94 -0.61 -10.37
CA VAL A 518 -4.02 0.12 -11.07
C VAL A 518 -5.05 -0.85 -11.65
N LYS A 519 -4.60 -1.97 -12.21
CA LYS A 519 -5.48 -3.02 -12.73
C LYS A 519 -6.37 -3.62 -11.62
N MET A 520 -5.84 -3.85 -10.43
CA MET A 520 -6.62 -4.28 -9.27
C MET A 520 -7.60 -3.20 -8.81
N LEU A 521 -7.28 -1.91 -8.99
CA LEU A 521 -8.12 -0.77 -8.63
C LEU A 521 -9.23 -0.43 -9.65
N ILE A 522 -9.22 -1.02 -10.86
CA ILE A 522 -10.22 -0.74 -11.91
C ILE A 522 -11.67 -0.78 -11.38
N PRO A 523 -12.12 -1.80 -10.61
CA PRO A 523 -13.48 -1.82 -10.08
C PRO A 523 -13.78 -0.63 -9.18
N ALA A 524 -12.85 -0.24 -8.32
CA ALA A 524 -13.01 0.91 -7.43
C ALA A 524 -13.01 2.23 -8.19
N LEU A 525 -12.11 2.40 -9.16
CA LEU A 525 -12.03 3.58 -10.02
C LEU A 525 -13.34 3.80 -10.79
N ARG A 526 -13.92 2.74 -11.37
CA ARG A 526 -15.20 2.81 -12.10
C ARG A 526 -16.36 3.30 -11.24
N LEU A 527 -16.36 2.93 -9.97
CA LEU A 527 -17.42 3.25 -9.01
C LEU A 527 -17.17 4.55 -8.25
N SER A 528 -16.02 5.20 -8.47
CA SER A 528 -15.63 6.44 -7.81
C SER A 528 -16.15 7.66 -8.56
N LYS A 529 -16.86 8.55 -7.85
CA LYS A 529 -17.37 9.81 -8.41
C LYS A 529 -16.27 10.86 -8.55
N SER A 530 -15.30 10.86 -7.64
CA SER A 530 -14.13 11.74 -7.66
C SER A 530 -12.85 10.92 -7.50
N ILE A 531 -11.88 11.15 -8.37
CA ILE A 531 -10.57 10.49 -8.33
C ILE A 531 -9.48 11.55 -8.24
N GLY A 532 -8.71 11.52 -7.16
CA GLY A 532 -7.52 12.33 -6.95
C GLY A 532 -6.26 11.52 -7.16
N LEU A 533 -5.42 11.92 -8.11
CA LEU A 533 -4.14 11.32 -8.47
C LEU A 533 -3.08 12.42 -8.64
N SER A 534 -3.22 13.50 -7.87
CA SER A 534 -2.28 14.62 -7.90
C SER A 534 -0.91 14.19 -7.37
N GLN A 535 0.16 14.65 -8.02
CA GLN A 535 1.56 14.27 -7.76
C GLN A 535 1.87 12.77 -7.89
N SER A 536 1.00 12.01 -8.57
CA SER A 536 1.17 10.56 -8.71
C SER A 536 2.00 10.21 -9.94
N ARG A 537 2.77 9.13 -9.84
CA ARG A 537 3.57 8.61 -10.95
C ARG A 537 2.84 7.45 -11.60
N LEU A 538 2.45 7.63 -12.86
CA LEU A 538 1.67 6.66 -13.62
C LEU A 538 2.40 6.29 -14.91
N SER A 539 2.56 5.00 -15.16
CA SER A 539 3.04 4.49 -16.44
C SER A 539 1.99 4.68 -17.55
N LEU A 540 2.38 4.48 -18.81
CA LEU A 540 1.42 4.46 -19.92
C LEU A 540 0.35 3.36 -19.75
N THR A 541 0.75 2.17 -19.27
CA THR A 541 -0.18 1.07 -19.00
C THR A 541 -1.17 1.43 -17.89
N ALA A 542 -0.68 2.05 -16.81
CA ALA A 542 -1.51 2.53 -15.71
C ALA A 542 -2.53 3.56 -16.20
N ILE A 543 -2.12 4.54 -17.01
CA ILE A 543 -3.04 5.50 -17.64
C ILE A 543 -4.03 4.80 -18.58
N THR A 544 -3.61 3.78 -19.33
CA THR A 544 -4.52 3.01 -20.19
C THR A 544 -5.61 2.32 -19.38
N ASN A 545 -5.23 1.66 -18.28
CA ASN A 545 -6.17 1.01 -17.37
C ASN A 545 -7.12 2.02 -16.70
N LEU A 546 -6.58 3.17 -16.27
CA LEU A 546 -7.36 4.28 -15.73
C LEU A 546 -8.36 4.79 -16.78
N SER A 547 -7.91 5.06 -18.00
CA SER A 547 -8.75 5.49 -19.13
C SER A 547 -9.91 4.53 -19.39
N THR A 548 -9.66 3.22 -19.39
CA THR A 548 -10.72 2.22 -19.52
C THR A 548 -11.71 2.28 -18.34
N ALA A 549 -11.22 2.48 -17.12
CA ALA A 549 -12.08 2.64 -15.95
C ALA A 549 -12.94 3.92 -16.03
N LEU A 550 -12.39 5.03 -16.50
CA LEU A 550 -13.09 6.30 -16.66
C LEU A 550 -14.18 6.25 -17.74
N ALA A 551 -13.90 5.59 -18.87
CA ALA A 551 -14.84 5.46 -19.98
C ALA A 551 -16.07 4.61 -19.62
N GLU A 552 -15.90 3.59 -18.79
CA GLU A 552 -16.98 2.68 -18.35
C GLU A 552 -17.58 3.06 -16.99
N GLY A 553 -17.04 4.10 -16.36
CA GLY A 553 -17.33 4.47 -14.97
C GLY A 553 -18.28 5.67 -14.80
N ARG A 554 -18.46 6.06 -13.54
CA ARG A 554 -19.31 7.18 -13.11
C ARG A 554 -18.52 8.41 -12.63
N THR A 555 -17.23 8.48 -12.96
CA THR A 555 -16.34 9.54 -12.47
C THR A 555 -16.73 10.89 -13.08
N ILE A 556 -16.98 11.87 -12.21
CA ILE A 556 -17.37 13.24 -12.56
C ILE A 556 -16.16 14.19 -12.45
N THR A 557 -15.26 13.94 -11.49
CA THR A 557 -14.08 14.77 -11.27
C THR A 557 -12.79 13.94 -11.27
N LEU A 558 -11.79 14.39 -12.02
CA LEU A 558 -10.47 13.77 -12.08
C LEU A 558 -9.40 14.83 -11.83
N ASP A 559 -8.55 14.59 -10.83
CA ASP A 559 -7.37 15.41 -10.57
C ASP A 559 -6.09 14.63 -10.84
N LEU A 560 -5.32 15.09 -11.83
CA LEU A 560 -4.01 14.57 -12.21
C LEU A 560 -2.93 15.64 -12.04
N SER A 561 -3.20 16.72 -11.30
CA SER A 561 -2.28 17.85 -11.19
C SER A 561 -0.89 17.42 -10.72
N TYR A 562 0.15 18.00 -11.32
CA TYR A 562 1.56 17.72 -11.07
C TYR A 562 1.97 16.25 -11.31
N SER A 563 1.13 15.48 -12.01
CA SER A 563 1.47 14.14 -12.47
C SER A 563 2.09 14.25 -13.85
N LYS A 564 3.29 13.69 -14.01
CA LYS A 564 4.03 13.76 -15.28
C LYS A 564 3.39 12.82 -16.29
N LEU A 565 2.67 13.38 -17.26
CA LEU A 565 2.02 12.62 -18.33
C LEU A 565 2.93 12.62 -19.57
N GLY A 566 3.19 11.45 -20.14
CA GLY A 566 3.83 11.35 -21.45
C GLY A 566 2.84 11.70 -22.57
N LYS A 567 3.35 12.07 -23.76
CA LYS A 567 2.53 12.40 -24.93
C LYS A 567 1.49 11.33 -25.27
N GLU A 568 1.91 10.05 -25.24
CA GLU A 568 0.99 8.93 -25.50
C GLU A 568 -0.07 8.81 -24.39
N SER A 569 0.30 9.07 -23.13
CA SER A 569 -0.62 9.06 -22.00
C SER A 569 -1.71 10.12 -22.12
N VAL A 570 -1.37 11.34 -22.54
CA VAL A 570 -2.36 12.41 -22.74
C VAL A 570 -3.33 12.03 -23.84
N LYS A 571 -2.84 11.49 -24.96
CA LYS A 571 -3.70 11.03 -26.06
C LYS A 571 -4.66 9.91 -25.59
N THR A 572 -4.15 8.90 -24.91
CA THR A 572 -4.95 7.80 -24.36
C THR A 572 -5.99 8.28 -23.35
N LEU A 573 -5.66 9.29 -22.54
CA LEU A 573 -6.62 9.92 -21.64
C LEU A 573 -7.70 10.65 -22.45
N CYS A 574 -7.31 11.54 -23.37
CA CYS A 574 -8.23 12.30 -24.21
C CYS A 574 -9.22 11.43 -25.00
N ASP A 575 -8.78 10.29 -25.53
CA ASP A 575 -9.66 9.37 -26.26
C ASP A 575 -10.74 8.76 -25.35
N ALA A 576 -10.40 8.42 -24.10
CA ALA A 576 -11.36 7.92 -23.13
C ALA A 576 -12.33 9.01 -22.62
N LEU A 577 -11.84 10.25 -22.45
CA LEU A 577 -12.64 11.36 -21.96
C LEU A 577 -13.85 11.68 -22.87
N ARG A 578 -13.73 11.45 -24.19
CA ARG A 578 -14.82 11.67 -25.18
C ARG A 578 -16.10 10.89 -24.87
N HIS A 579 -15.96 9.73 -24.23
CA HIS A 579 -17.07 8.83 -23.93
C HIS A 579 -17.36 8.70 -22.43
N SER A 580 -16.66 9.48 -21.60
CA SER A 580 -16.78 9.43 -20.14
C SER A 580 -17.92 10.29 -19.59
N THR A 581 -18.14 10.18 -18.29
CA THR A 581 -19.08 11.03 -17.52
C THR A 581 -18.42 12.25 -16.88
N LEU A 582 -17.13 12.50 -17.17
CA LEU A 582 -16.36 13.57 -16.53
C LEU A 582 -16.85 14.96 -16.90
N GLU A 583 -17.02 15.79 -15.87
CA GLU A 583 -17.42 17.19 -15.96
C GLU A 583 -16.29 18.14 -15.53
N SER A 584 -15.33 17.66 -14.73
CA SER A 584 -14.16 18.42 -14.30
C SER A 584 -12.86 17.62 -14.39
N VAL A 585 -11.85 18.21 -15.02
CA VAL A 585 -10.52 17.62 -15.17
C VAL A 585 -9.46 18.65 -14.79
N ASN A 586 -8.59 18.28 -13.84
CA ASN A 586 -7.45 19.08 -13.43
C ASN A 586 -6.14 18.46 -13.95
N LEU A 587 -5.47 19.17 -14.85
CA LEU A 587 -4.17 18.84 -15.46
C LEU A 587 -3.12 19.92 -15.17
N CYS A 588 -3.30 20.66 -14.07
CA CYS A 588 -2.35 21.67 -13.61
C CYS A 588 -0.94 21.09 -13.50
N GLY A 589 0.07 21.72 -14.10
CA GLY A 589 1.47 21.33 -13.92
C GLY A 589 1.84 19.92 -14.40
N CYS A 590 1.08 19.35 -15.34
CA CYS A 590 1.34 18.02 -15.91
C CYS A 590 2.47 17.98 -16.95
N SER A 591 3.15 19.11 -17.19
CA SER A 591 4.15 19.30 -18.26
C SER A 591 3.59 19.12 -19.67
N LEU A 592 2.34 19.56 -19.89
CA LEU A 592 1.70 19.55 -21.20
C LEU A 592 2.35 20.57 -22.14
N THR A 593 2.34 20.25 -23.44
CA THR A 593 2.95 21.04 -24.52
C THR A 593 1.94 21.41 -25.61
N THR A 594 2.38 22.18 -26.61
CA THR A 594 1.61 22.48 -27.83
C THR A 594 1.03 21.23 -28.51
N ALA A 595 1.80 20.13 -28.55
CA ALA A 595 1.38 18.89 -29.20
C ALA A 595 0.23 18.18 -28.48
N ASP A 596 0.12 18.37 -27.16
CA ASP A 596 -0.94 17.78 -26.34
C ASP A 596 -2.27 18.53 -26.51
N CYS A 597 -2.20 19.83 -26.82
CA CYS A 597 -3.37 20.68 -27.05
C CYS A 597 -4.21 20.23 -28.26
N GLU A 598 -3.60 19.61 -29.27
CA GLU A 598 -4.34 19.05 -30.40
C GLU A 598 -5.26 17.90 -29.94
N ALA A 599 -4.76 17.00 -29.10
CA ALA A 599 -5.56 15.91 -28.55
C ALA A 599 -6.67 16.42 -27.62
N LEU A 600 -6.37 17.43 -26.79
CA LEU A 600 -7.36 18.10 -25.94
C LEU A 600 -8.45 18.79 -26.78
N ALA A 601 -8.08 19.51 -27.84
CA ALA A 601 -9.02 20.18 -28.73
C ALA A 601 -9.95 19.16 -29.44
N GLN A 602 -9.40 18.05 -29.93
CA GLN A 602 -10.20 16.97 -30.51
C GLN A 602 -11.14 16.30 -29.50
N MET A 603 -10.70 16.16 -28.24
CA MET A 603 -11.54 15.63 -27.16
C MET A 603 -12.71 16.58 -26.84
N LEU A 604 -12.43 17.88 -26.70
CA LEU A 604 -13.43 18.90 -26.39
C LEU A 604 -14.49 19.03 -27.49
N SER A 605 -14.06 19.08 -28.75
CA SER A 605 -14.96 19.13 -29.92
C SER A 605 -15.66 17.80 -30.21
N GLY A 606 -15.15 16.68 -29.66
CA GLY A 606 -15.67 15.33 -29.85
C GLY A 606 -16.91 14.97 -29.04
N GLY A 607 -17.63 15.94 -28.46
CA GLY A 607 -18.85 15.70 -27.70
C GLY A 607 -18.64 15.39 -26.21
N SER A 608 -17.47 15.75 -25.66
CA SER A 608 -17.17 15.63 -24.23
C SER A 608 -18.21 16.35 -23.35
N ARG A 609 -18.39 15.85 -22.12
CA ARG A 609 -19.25 16.45 -21.09
C ARG A 609 -18.52 17.47 -20.20
N LEU A 610 -17.27 17.76 -20.51
CA LEU A 610 -16.43 18.61 -19.68
C LEU A 610 -16.96 20.05 -19.58
N HIS A 611 -17.12 20.51 -18.33
CA HIS A 611 -17.49 21.88 -17.98
C HIS A 611 -16.32 22.67 -17.41
N VAL A 612 -15.38 22.00 -16.72
CA VAL A 612 -14.22 22.64 -16.09
C VAL A 612 -12.94 21.96 -16.56
N LEU A 613 -12.01 22.75 -17.09
CA LEU A 613 -10.69 22.30 -17.49
C LEU A 613 -9.61 23.20 -16.88
N ASN A 614 -8.78 22.64 -16.02
CA ASN A 614 -7.64 23.35 -15.44
C ASN A 614 -6.33 22.91 -16.11
N LEU A 615 -5.66 23.85 -16.78
CA LEU A 615 -4.38 23.67 -17.46
C LEU A 615 -3.27 24.55 -16.87
N PHE A 616 -3.47 25.14 -15.70
CA PHE A 616 -2.50 26.04 -15.04
C PHE A 616 -1.08 25.46 -15.03
N GLY A 617 -0.07 26.28 -15.34
CA GLY A 617 1.34 25.92 -15.19
C GLY A 617 1.86 24.90 -16.21
N ASN A 618 1.30 24.87 -17.42
CA ASN A 618 1.77 24.03 -18.54
C ASN A 618 2.35 24.89 -19.66
N ASN A 619 3.33 24.41 -20.41
CA ASN A 619 3.94 25.19 -21.49
C ASN A 619 3.19 25.02 -22.82
N LEU A 620 1.99 25.58 -22.91
CA LEU A 620 1.10 25.39 -24.05
C LEU A 620 1.50 26.23 -25.26
N GLU A 621 2.09 27.42 -25.02
CA GLU A 621 2.44 28.41 -26.04
C GLU A 621 1.23 28.87 -26.88
N ASP A 622 1.42 29.87 -27.73
CA ASP A 622 0.33 30.41 -28.54
C ASP A 622 -0.34 29.37 -29.44
N GLN A 623 0.46 28.46 -30.01
CA GLN A 623 -0.07 27.39 -30.87
C GLN A 623 -0.99 26.44 -30.10
N GLY A 624 -0.71 26.16 -28.83
CA GLY A 624 -1.57 25.35 -27.97
C GLY A 624 -2.94 26.00 -27.74
N LEU A 625 -2.96 27.30 -27.41
CA LEU A 625 -4.22 28.04 -27.26
C LEU A 625 -4.98 28.17 -28.58
N ILE A 626 -4.30 28.32 -29.72
CA ILE A 626 -4.95 28.34 -31.04
C ILE A 626 -5.68 27.01 -31.30
N HIS A 627 -5.06 25.88 -30.98
CA HIS A 627 -5.72 24.57 -31.07
C HIS A 627 -6.94 24.49 -30.17
N LEU A 628 -6.81 24.84 -28.88
CA LEU A 628 -7.92 24.81 -27.93
C LEU A 628 -9.07 25.75 -28.37
N SER A 629 -8.74 26.93 -28.91
CA SER A 629 -9.72 27.90 -29.39
C SER A 629 -10.61 27.35 -30.50
N SER A 630 -10.05 26.54 -31.42
CA SER A 630 -10.85 25.88 -32.47
C SER A 630 -11.89 24.89 -31.93
N ALA A 631 -11.72 24.39 -30.71
CA ALA A 631 -12.66 23.48 -30.08
C ALA A 631 -13.73 24.19 -29.24
N LEU A 632 -13.47 25.44 -28.81
CA LEU A 632 -14.40 26.21 -27.97
C LEU A 632 -15.74 26.49 -28.64
N GLU A 633 -15.79 26.49 -29.97
CA GLU A 633 -17.03 26.65 -30.75
C GLU A 633 -17.97 25.45 -30.67
N ASN A 634 -17.45 24.26 -30.33
CA ASN A 634 -18.18 22.99 -30.41
C ASN A 634 -18.09 22.16 -29.12
N CYS A 635 -17.92 22.82 -27.96
CA CYS A 635 -17.80 22.14 -26.67
C CYS A 635 -18.70 22.75 -25.59
N ARG A 636 -18.85 22.05 -24.46
CA ARG A 636 -19.69 22.45 -23.31
C ARG A 636 -18.89 23.12 -22.19
N LEU A 637 -17.65 23.51 -22.47
CA LEU A 637 -16.73 24.03 -21.48
C LEU A 637 -17.23 25.39 -20.97
N GLN A 638 -17.36 25.50 -19.65
CA GLN A 638 -17.83 26.71 -18.96
C GLN A 638 -16.67 27.42 -18.25
N GLU A 639 -15.65 26.68 -17.83
CA GLU A 639 -14.48 27.21 -17.15
C GLU A 639 -13.20 26.66 -17.75
N ILE A 640 -12.28 27.56 -18.08
CA ILE A 640 -10.92 27.20 -18.47
C ILE A 640 -9.92 28.03 -17.67
N ASN A 641 -8.95 27.32 -17.07
CA ASN A 641 -7.83 27.96 -16.40
C ASN A 641 -6.55 27.76 -17.22
N LEU A 642 -6.01 28.87 -17.74
CA LEU A 642 -4.80 28.96 -18.56
C LEU A 642 -3.74 29.82 -17.89
N ASP A 643 -3.80 29.95 -16.57
CA ASP A 643 -2.80 30.67 -15.79
C ASP A 643 -1.39 30.10 -16.03
N LEU A 644 -0.39 30.97 -16.21
CA LEU A 644 1.01 30.60 -16.42
C LEU A 644 1.17 29.53 -17.52
N CYS A 645 0.69 29.83 -18.73
CA CYS A 645 0.69 28.90 -19.87
C CYS A 645 1.63 29.29 -21.02
N SER A 646 2.49 30.28 -20.81
CA SER A 646 3.38 30.87 -21.83
C SER A 646 2.63 31.42 -23.04
N LEU A 647 1.48 32.05 -22.82
CA LEU A 647 0.64 32.64 -23.87
C LEU A 647 1.04 34.10 -24.12
N THR A 648 0.94 34.55 -25.37
CA THR A 648 1.15 35.95 -25.74
C THR A 648 -0.08 36.55 -26.44
N ALA A 649 -0.04 37.85 -26.75
CA ALA A 649 -1.05 38.52 -27.58
C ALA A 649 -1.33 37.80 -28.92
N ALA A 650 -0.37 37.03 -29.46
CA ALA A 650 -0.50 36.36 -30.76
C ALA A 650 -1.61 35.29 -30.82
N SER A 651 -1.98 34.68 -29.70
CA SER A 651 -3.07 33.69 -29.64
C SER A 651 -4.45 34.30 -29.39
N MET A 652 -4.53 35.56 -28.96
CA MET A 652 -5.79 36.23 -28.64
C MET A 652 -6.76 36.41 -29.81
N PRO A 653 -6.33 36.61 -31.07
CA PRO A 653 -7.25 36.63 -32.22
C PRO A 653 -8.05 35.33 -32.37
N ALA A 654 -7.41 34.18 -32.19
CA ALA A 654 -8.08 32.88 -32.28
C ALA A 654 -9.09 32.69 -31.13
N LEU A 655 -8.68 33.01 -29.91
CA LEU A 655 -9.55 32.95 -28.73
C LEU A 655 -10.74 33.90 -28.86
N SER A 656 -10.50 35.15 -29.24
CA SER A 656 -11.54 36.16 -29.42
C SER A 656 -12.55 35.76 -30.52
N SER A 657 -12.07 35.22 -31.64
CA SER A 657 -12.94 34.68 -32.70
C SER A 657 -13.86 33.57 -32.17
N ALA A 658 -13.28 32.59 -31.46
CA ALA A 658 -14.04 31.46 -30.94
C ALA A 658 -15.10 31.88 -29.92
N LEU A 659 -14.77 32.82 -29.01
CA LEU A 659 -15.71 33.33 -28.01
C LEU A 659 -16.79 34.23 -28.62
N ASN A 660 -16.48 34.96 -29.68
CA ASN A 660 -17.45 35.80 -30.40
C ASN A 660 -18.36 35.04 -31.36
N SER A 661 -18.08 33.76 -31.65
CA SER A 661 -18.89 32.92 -32.53
C SER A 661 -20.35 32.76 -32.07
N GLY A 662 -20.61 32.96 -30.77
CA GLY A 662 -21.92 32.77 -30.15
C GLY A 662 -22.24 31.32 -29.76
N PHE A 663 -21.38 30.37 -30.14
CA PHE A 663 -21.54 28.94 -29.82
C PHE A 663 -20.81 28.52 -28.55
N SER A 664 -19.86 29.33 -28.07
CA SER A 664 -19.13 29.03 -26.83
C SER A 664 -20.01 29.17 -25.58
N ASP A 665 -19.89 28.19 -24.69
CA ASP A 665 -20.52 28.20 -23.36
C ASP A 665 -19.61 28.69 -22.24
N LEU A 666 -18.45 29.24 -22.57
CA LEU A 666 -17.50 29.73 -21.57
C LEU A 666 -18.12 30.87 -20.74
N ARG A 667 -17.91 30.79 -19.42
CA ARG A 667 -18.35 31.76 -18.39
C ARG A 667 -17.17 32.27 -17.57
N LYS A 668 -16.15 31.44 -17.34
CA LYS A 668 -14.96 31.78 -16.59
C LYS A 668 -13.70 31.54 -17.41
N LEU A 669 -12.89 32.58 -17.51
CA LEU A 669 -11.62 32.56 -18.23
C LEU A 669 -10.52 33.12 -17.32
N CYS A 670 -9.51 32.30 -17.06
CA CYS A 670 -8.29 32.75 -16.37
C CYS A 670 -7.11 32.71 -17.34
N LEU A 671 -6.49 33.87 -17.54
CA LEU A 671 -5.30 34.09 -18.38
C LEU A 671 -4.13 34.65 -17.57
N SER A 672 -4.24 34.66 -16.23
CA SER A 672 -3.24 35.23 -15.32
C SER A 672 -1.81 34.78 -15.63
N ARG A 673 -0.82 35.64 -15.38
CA ARG A 673 0.61 35.35 -15.57
C ARG A 673 0.97 34.86 -16.98
N ASN A 674 0.41 35.52 -17.99
CA ASN A 674 0.75 35.36 -19.42
C ASN A 674 0.95 36.73 -20.08
N GLU A 675 1.62 36.80 -21.21
CA GLU A 675 1.93 38.06 -21.91
C GLU A 675 0.78 38.50 -22.84
N VAL A 676 -0.43 38.66 -22.29
CA VAL A 676 -1.64 39.03 -23.08
C VAL A 676 -1.46 40.41 -23.71
N MET A 677 -0.82 41.34 -23.00
CA MET A 677 -0.56 42.72 -23.43
C MET A 677 -1.84 43.52 -23.79
N ASP A 678 -1.68 44.80 -24.11
CA ASP A 678 -2.80 45.70 -24.39
C ASP A 678 -3.62 45.30 -25.63
N ASP A 679 -2.95 44.91 -26.73
CA ASP A 679 -3.61 44.50 -27.98
C ASP A 679 -4.46 43.24 -27.78
N GLY A 680 -3.96 42.29 -26.98
CA GLY A 680 -4.72 41.10 -26.61
C GLY A 680 -5.93 41.44 -25.76
N MET A 681 -5.77 42.34 -24.79
CA MET A 681 -6.85 42.80 -23.93
C MET A 681 -7.91 43.61 -24.68
N GLU A 682 -7.54 44.33 -25.74
CA GLU A 682 -8.50 44.98 -26.64
C GLU A 682 -9.43 43.95 -27.29
N LEU A 683 -8.88 42.83 -27.79
CA LEU A 683 -9.67 41.74 -28.38
C LEU A 683 -10.58 41.06 -27.35
N ILE A 684 -10.12 40.86 -26.12
CA ILE A 684 -10.95 40.34 -25.02
C ILE A 684 -12.05 41.34 -24.64
N SER A 685 -11.75 42.65 -24.65
CA SER A 685 -12.75 43.69 -24.40
C SER A 685 -13.87 43.66 -25.44
N GLN A 686 -13.57 43.35 -26.71
CA GLN A 686 -14.59 43.12 -27.74
C GLN A 686 -15.45 41.90 -27.45
N VAL A 687 -14.86 40.81 -26.93
CA VAL A 687 -15.62 39.63 -26.46
C VAL A 687 -16.58 40.02 -25.33
N LEU A 688 -16.13 40.80 -24.34
CA LEU A 688 -16.96 41.22 -23.21
C LEU A 688 -18.17 42.07 -23.64
N GLN A 689 -18.09 42.79 -24.76
CA GLN A 689 -19.20 43.59 -25.28
C GLN A 689 -20.38 42.77 -25.83
N LYS A 690 -20.18 41.50 -26.17
CA LYS A 690 -21.18 40.62 -26.79
C LYS A 690 -21.30 39.25 -26.10
N GLY A 691 -20.40 38.98 -25.16
CA GLY A 691 -20.12 37.65 -24.65
C GLY A 691 -20.93 37.26 -23.42
N ARG A 692 -20.66 36.04 -22.95
CA ARG A 692 -21.30 35.40 -21.81
C ARG A 692 -20.38 35.28 -20.59
N LEU A 693 -19.17 35.84 -20.65
CA LEU A 693 -18.21 35.75 -19.55
C LEU A 693 -18.73 36.48 -18.31
N ASN A 694 -18.67 35.78 -17.19
CA ASN A 694 -19.00 36.24 -15.84
C ASN A 694 -17.73 36.54 -15.04
N THR A 695 -16.68 35.75 -15.23
CA THR A 695 -15.40 35.91 -14.54
C THR A 695 -14.28 36.00 -15.55
N LEU A 696 -13.46 37.04 -15.42
CA LEU A 696 -12.22 37.22 -16.16
C LEU A 696 -11.08 37.51 -15.17
N ASN A 697 -10.05 36.67 -15.23
CA ASN A 697 -8.79 36.93 -14.53
C ASN A 697 -7.68 37.17 -15.56
N VAL A 698 -7.12 38.38 -15.52
CA VAL A 698 -5.98 38.83 -16.34
C VAL A 698 -4.92 39.50 -15.45
N SER A 699 -4.73 39.00 -14.22
CA SER A 699 -3.69 39.51 -13.35
C SER A 699 -2.30 39.16 -13.86
N SER A 700 -1.33 40.06 -13.67
CA SER A 700 0.05 39.86 -14.15
C SER A 700 0.11 39.55 -15.64
N CYS A 701 -0.65 40.28 -16.46
CA CYS A 701 -0.78 40.06 -17.90
C CYS A 701 -0.02 41.07 -18.79
N GLU A 702 0.87 41.85 -18.19
CA GLU A 702 1.59 42.97 -18.83
C GLU A 702 0.65 44.03 -19.44
N LEU A 703 -0.49 44.27 -18.77
CA LEU A 703 -1.44 45.29 -19.19
C LEU A 703 -1.00 46.68 -18.74
N THR A 704 -1.25 47.68 -19.57
CA THR A 704 -1.02 49.09 -19.25
C THR A 704 -2.32 49.89 -19.31
N GLY A 705 -2.25 51.18 -18.95
CA GLY A 705 -3.39 52.10 -19.08
C GLY A 705 -3.96 52.23 -20.50
N SER A 706 -3.24 51.79 -21.53
CA SER A 706 -3.70 51.88 -22.93
C SER A 706 -4.93 51.00 -23.19
N CYS A 707 -5.00 49.79 -22.60
CA CYS A 707 -6.14 48.89 -22.81
C CYS A 707 -7.40 49.30 -22.03
N CYS A 708 -7.26 50.15 -20.99
CA CYS A 708 -8.37 50.52 -20.10
C CYS A 708 -9.51 51.23 -20.83
N SER A 709 -9.23 51.93 -21.93
CA SER A 709 -10.27 52.62 -22.72
C SER A 709 -11.24 51.63 -23.38
N SER A 710 -10.71 50.56 -23.96
CA SER A 710 -11.47 49.47 -24.58
C SER A 710 -12.20 48.63 -23.53
N LEU A 711 -11.54 48.33 -22.41
CA LEU A 711 -12.16 47.61 -21.29
C LEU A 711 -13.30 48.41 -20.66
N ALA A 712 -13.10 49.70 -20.40
CA ALA A 712 -14.13 50.61 -19.89
C ALA A 712 -15.31 50.74 -20.86
N ALA A 713 -15.07 50.75 -22.18
CA ALA A 713 -16.13 50.69 -23.17
C ALA A 713 -16.92 49.37 -23.09
N ALA A 714 -16.23 48.25 -22.86
CA ALA A 714 -16.87 46.95 -22.69
C ALA A 714 -17.75 46.87 -21.44
N LEU A 715 -17.25 47.30 -20.29
CA LEU A 715 -17.99 47.32 -19.02
C LEU A 715 -19.24 48.21 -19.06
N ARG A 716 -19.26 49.23 -19.94
CA ARG A 716 -20.44 50.09 -20.17
C ARG A 716 -21.46 49.51 -21.14
N SER A 717 -21.10 48.45 -21.88
CA SER A 717 -21.99 47.80 -22.85
C SER A 717 -23.18 47.15 -22.15
N GLU A 718 -24.37 47.22 -22.76
CA GLU A 718 -25.59 46.61 -22.21
C GLU A 718 -25.52 45.08 -22.13
N ASN A 719 -24.69 44.47 -22.97
CA ASN A 719 -24.56 43.02 -23.06
C ASN A 719 -23.43 42.46 -22.19
N CYS A 720 -22.67 43.32 -21.50
CA CYS A 720 -21.59 42.87 -20.63
C CYS A 720 -22.17 42.15 -19.39
N ARG A 721 -21.78 40.89 -19.20
CA ARG A 721 -22.23 40.03 -18.08
C ARG A 721 -21.18 39.83 -17.00
N LEU A 722 -20.06 40.55 -17.09
CA LEU A 722 -18.92 40.36 -16.22
C LEU A 722 -19.26 40.81 -14.79
N THR A 723 -19.24 39.87 -13.86
CA THR A 723 -19.47 40.08 -12.44
C THR A 723 -18.16 40.10 -11.66
N GLU A 724 -17.11 39.44 -12.16
CA GLU A 724 -15.82 39.33 -11.49
C GLU A 724 -14.68 39.67 -12.46
N LEU A 725 -13.82 40.59 -12.04
CA LEU A 725 -12.67 41.05 -12.81
C LEU A 725 -11.45 41.23 -11.91
N ASP A 726 -10.40 40.49 -12.23
CA ASP A 726 -9.08 40.65 -11.60
C ASP A 726 -8.09 41.24 -12.62
N LEU A 727 -7.62 42.45 -12.30
CA LEU A 727 -6.61 43.22 -13.04
C LEU A 727 -5.30 43.37 -12.25
N SER A 728 -5.17 42.68 -11.11
CA SER A 728 -4.07 42.87 -10.17
C SER A 728 -2.69 42.65 -10.83
N VAL A 729 -1.65 43.29 -10.30
CA VAL A 729 -0.27 43.15 -10.78
C VAL A 729 -0.13 43.58 -12.26
N ASN A 730 -0.80 44.67 -12.65
CA ASN A 730 -0.66 45.30 -13.97
C ASN A 730 -0.43 46.81 -13.82
N ASP A 731 0.37 47.41 -14.68
CA ASP A 731 0.71 48.84 -14.64
C ASP A 731 -0.33 49.70 -15.37
N LEU A 732 -1.57 49.68 -14.85
CA LEU A 732 -2.68 50.41 -15.45
C LEU A 732 -2.49 51.93 -15.41
N GLY A 733 -1.64 52.42 -14.50
CA GLY A 733 -1.49 53.83 -14.20
C GLY A 733 -2.78 54.52 -13.73
N GLN A 734 -2.68 55.80 -13.37
CA GLN A 734 -3.84 56.54 -12.83
C GLN A 734 -4.91 56.77 -13.89
N SER A 735 -4.51 57.16 -15.11
CA SER A 735 -5.45 57.43 -16.19
C SER A 735 -6.24 56.17 -16.57
N GLY A 736 -5.59 55.01 -16.63
CA GLY A 736 -6.27 53.75 -16.94
C GLY A 736 -7.24 53.34 -15.84
N ALA A 737 -6.78 53.36 -14.59
CA ALA A 737 -7.62 53.07 -13.42
C ALA A 737 -8.84 54.01 -13.31
N MET A 738 -8.67 55.29 -13.64
CA MET A 738 -9.77 56.26 -13.67
C MET A 738 -10.82 55.94 -14.75
N GLN A 739 -10.42 55.46 -15.93
CA GLN A 739 -11.37 55.02 -16.96
C GLN A 739 -12.19 53.81 -16.50
N ILE A 740 -11.59 52.88 -15.76
CA ILE A 740 -12.32 51.77 -15.13
C ILE A 740 -13.30 52.30 -14.08
N CYS A 741 -12.87 53.24 -13.24
CA CYS A 741 -13.72 53.91 -12.26
C CYS A 741 -14.95 54.59 -12.92
N GLU A 742 -14.76 55.30 -14.02
CA GLU A 742 -15.85 55.91 -14.79
C GLU A 742 -16.83 54.88 -15.34
N ALA A 743 -16.34 53.72 -15.79
CA ALA A 743 -17.20 52.64 -16.27
C ALA A 743 -18.09 52.07 -15.15
N LEU A 744 -17.55 51.92 -13.94
CA LEU A 744 -18.29 51.41 -12.76
C LEU A 744 -19.40 52.37 -12.29
N MET A 745 -19.29 53.66 -12.62
CA MET A 745 -20.36 54.64 -12.38
C MET A 745 -21.54 54.51 -13.34
N THR A 746 -21.47 53.60 -14.31
CA THR A 746 -22.55 53.38 -15.28
C THR A 746 -23.56 52.36 -14.73
N PRO A 747 -24.88 52.67 -14.71
CA PRO A 747 -25.91 51.77 -14.14
C PRO A 747 -26.03 50.38 -14.75
N LYS A 748 -25.47 50.19 -15.94
CA LYS A 748 -25.49 48.94 -16.68
C LYS A 748 -24.32 48.02 -16.33
N CYS A 749 -23.29 48.54 -15.66
CA CYS A 749 -22.16 47.73 -15.22
C CYS A 749 -22.67 46.64 -14.25
N SER A 750 -22.33 45.39 -14.55
CA SER A 750 -22.73 44.21 -13.77
C SER A 750 -21.67 43.79 -12.75
N LEU A 751 -20.56 44.50 -12.66
CA LEU A 751 -19.41 44.10 -11.85
C LEU A 751 -19.72 44.16 -10.35
N GLU A 752 -19.44 43.04 -9.68
CA GLU A 752 -19.66 42.80 -8.25
C GLU A 752 -18.33 42.62 -7.50
N ILE A 753 -17.32 42.04 -8.16
CA ILE A 753 -15.98 41.83 -7.63
C ILE A 753 -14.96 42.51 -8.53
N LEU A 754 -14.13 43.37 -7.95
CA LEU A 754 -13.03 44.03 -8.63
C LEU A 754 -11.75 43.87 -7.81
N GLU A 755 -10.70 43.39 -8.47
CA GLU A 755 -9.36 43.30 -7.90
C GLU A 755 -8.39 44.13 -8.75
N MET A 756 -7.72 45.07 -8.10
CA MET A 756 -6.71 45.97 -8.69
C MET A 756 -5.53 46.11 -7.72
N SER A 757 -5.15 45.00 -7.08
CA SER A 757 -4.04 44.98 -6.15
C SER A 757 -2.72 45.11 -6.89
N ARG A 758 -1.79 45.92 -6.37
CA ARG A 758 -0.49 46.20 -7.01
C ARG A 758 -0.66 46.72 -8.45
N CYS A 759 -1.48 47.75 -8.62
CA CYS A 759 -1.70 48.43 -9.91
C CYS A 759 -1.14 49.86 -9.93
N GLU A 760 -0.23 50.17 -8.99
CA GLU A 760 0.38 51.48 -8.79
C GLU A 760 -0.64 52.59 -8.52
N LEU A 761 -1.76 52.29 -7.87
CA LEU A 761 -2.85 53.25 -7.65
C LEU A 761 -2.45 54.34 -6.64
N THR A 762 -2.89 55.58 -6.88
CA THR A 762 -2.67 56.73 -6.00
C THR A 762 -3.96 57.14 -5.26
N GLU A 763 -3.84 58.11 -4.35
CA GLU A 763 -4.98 58.71 -3.65
C GLU A 763 -6.12 59.17 -4.58
N GLU A 764 -5.80 59.64 -5.80
CA GLU A 764 -6.82 60.10 -6.76
C GLU A 764 -7.77 58.97 -7.16
N VAL A 765 -7.25 57.78 -7.40
CA VAL A 765 -8.05 56.60 -7.73
C VAL A 765 -8.84 56.13 -6.51
N PHE A 766 -8.25 56.15 -5.30
CA PHE A 766 -8.96 55.82 -4.06
C PHE A 766 -10.14 56.77 -3.80
N ARG A 767 -10.00 58.06 -4.15
CA ARG A 767 -11.10 59.03 -4.11
C ARG A 767 -12.21 58.71 -5.10
N ALA A 768 -11.85 58.31 -6.31
CA ALA A 768 -12.81 57.87 -7.33
C ALA A 768 -13.56 56.60 -6.88
N LEU A 769 -12.85 55.63 -6.31
CA LEU A 769 -13.44 54.43 -5.69
C LEU A 769 -14.42 54.78 -4.58
N GLY A 770 -14.05 55.70 -3.67
CA GLY A 770 -14.99 56.20 -2.65
C GLY A 770 -16.25 56.83 -3.25
N SER A 771 -16.11 57.57 -4.35
CA SER A 771 -17.25 58.15 -5.09
C SER A 771 -18.14 57.07 -5.72
N ILE A 772 -17.55 56.00 -6.26
CA ILE A 772 -18.27 54.85 -6.82
C ILE A 772 -19.11 54.15 -5.75
N LEU A 773 -18.50 53.89 -4.60
CA LEU A 773 -19.13 53.19 -3.48
C LEU A 773 -20.27 54.01 -2.84
N THR A 774 -20.23 55.33 -2.94
CA THR A 774 -21.29 56.22 -2.43
C THR A 774 -22.40 56.51 -3.44
N SER A 775 -22.16 56.29 -4.74
CA SER A 775 -23.07 56.65 -5.83
C SER A 775 -24.46 55.99 -5.79
N GLY A 776 -24.57 54.80 -5.19
CA GLY A 776 -25.78 53.95 -5.26
C GLY A 776 -26.01 53.24 -6.58
N VAL A 777 -25.20 53.53 -7.59
CA VAL A 777 -25.25 52.91 -8.92
C VAL A 777 -24.43 51.62 -8.95
N SER A 778 -23.30 51.60 -8.25
CA SER A 778 -22.40 50.45 -8.22
C SER A 778 -23.04 49.19 -7.62
N LYS A 779 -22.62 48.04 -8.15
CA LYS A 779 -22.98 46.70 -7.67
C LYS A 779 -21.84 46.03 -6.89
N LEU A 780 -20.70 46.71 -6.72
CA LEU A 780 -19.55 46.14 -6.02
C LEU A 780 -19.91 45.70 -4.60
N VAL A 781 -19.63 44.43 -4.33
CA VAL A 781 -19.71 43.78 -3.02
C VAL A 781 -18.34 43.34 -2.53
N SER A 782 -17.35 43.18 -3.42
CA SER A 782 -15.96 42.89 -3.08
C SER A 782 -15.02 43.84 -3.81
N LEU A 783 -14.03 44.37 -3.09
CA LEU A 783 -13.00 45.24 -3.62
C LEU A 783 -11.65 44.88 -3.00
N SER A 784 -10.68 44.50 -3.84
CA SER A 784 -9.27 44.36 -3.44
C SER A 784 -8.43 45.40 -4.15
N VAL A 785 -7.79 46.27 -3.37
CA VAL A 785 -6.90 47.34 -3.85
C VAL A 785 -5.61 47.39 -3.03
N GLY A 786 -5.25 46.26 -2.43
CA GLY A 786 -4.03 46.08 -1.66
C GLY A 786 -2.76 46.37 -2.48
N LEU A 787 -1.62 46.48 -1.80
CA LEU A 787 -0.30 46.69 -2.42
C LEU A 787 -0.21 47.97 -3.26
N ASN A 788 -1.02 48.98 -2.94
CA ASN A 788 -0.99 50.32 -3.52
C ASN A 788 -0.65 51.33 -2.41
N ASP A 789 0.57 51.83 -2.36
CA ASP A 789 1.09 52.62 -1.22
C ASP A 789 0.44 54.03 -1.13
N VAL A 790 -0.77 54.10 -0.57
CA VAL A 790 -1.56 55.35 -0.47
C VAL A 790 -1.68 55.90 0.96
N GLY A 791 -1.26 55.11 1.96
CA GLY A 791 -1.31 55.49 3.37
C GLY A 791 -2.71 55.74 3.93
N ASP A 792 -2.74 56.26 5.16
CA ASP A 792 -3.98 56.56 5.88
C ASP A 792 -4.86 57.58 5.13
N THR A 793 -4.25 58.55 4.41
CA THR A 793 -4.98 59.58 3.66
C THR A 793 -5.73 59.02 2.45
N GLY A 794 -5.13 58.07 1.72
CA GLY A 794 -5.82 57.40 0.62
C GLY A 794 -6.96 56.52 1.09
N ALA A 795 -6.71 55.72 2.14
CA ALA A 795 -7.72 54.82 2.70
C ALA A 795 -8.92 55.56 3.30
N LYS A 796 -8.74 56.80 3.76
CA LYS A 796 -9.82 57.66 4.26
C LYS A 796 -11.02 57.75 3.32
N HIS A 797 -10.81 57.82 2.01
CA HIS A 797 -11.90 57.89 1.04
C HIS A 797 -12.77 56.62 1.02
N ILE A 798 -12.17 55.46 1.31
CA ILE A 798 -12.90 54.21 1.47
C ILE A 798 -13.63 54.19 2.82
N TRP A 799 -13.00 54.66 3.90
CA TRP A 799 -13.64 54.80 5.22
C TRP A 799 -14.89 55.69 5.15
N GLU A 800 -14.80 56.83 4.47
CA GLU A 800 -15.93 57.72 4.22
C GLU A 800 -17.06 57.02 3.45
N ALA A 801 -16.71 56.21 2.46
CA ALA A 801 -17.69 55.48 1.66
C ALA A 801 -18.41 54.38 2.44
N LEU A 802 -17.70 53.65 3.31
CA LEU A 802 -18.30 52.59 4.15
C LEU A 802 -19.41 53.11 5.09
N ARG A 803 -19.36 54.39 5.48
CA ARG A 803 -20.41 55.04 6.28
C ARG A 803 -21.70 55.30 5.50
N HIS A 804 -21.62 55.27 4.17
CA HIS A 804 -22.73 55.68 3.32
C HIS A 804 -23.72 54.53 3.09
N LYS A 805 -25.02 54.83 3.20
CA LYS A 805 -26.12 53.84 3.03
C LYS A 805 -26.16 53.12 1.67
N HIS A 806 -25.43 53.63 0.69
CA HIS A 806 -25.37 53.06 -0.66
C HIS A 806 -24.17 52.15 -0.88
N CYS A 807 -23.20 52.13 0.04
CA CYS A 807 -22.10 51.19 0.00
C CYS A 807 -22.65 49.77 0.28
N LYS A 808 -22.30 48.82 -0.59
CA LYS A 808 -22.73 47.42 -0.51
C LYS A 808 -21.57 46.46 -0.23
N LEU A 809 -20.37 46.99 0.01
CA LEU A 809 -19.19 46.16 0.23
C LEU A 809 -19.40 45.23 1.42
N GLN A 810 -19.11 43.95 1.19
CA GLN A 810 -19.07 42.87 2.16
C GLN A 810 -17.62 42.46 2.41
N HIS A 811 -16.80 42.46 1.35
CA HIS A 811 -15.38 42.12 1.42
C HIS A 811 -14.54 43.30 0.96
N LEU A 812 -13.53 43.66 1.76
CA LEU A 812 -12.60 44.72 1.46
C LEU A 812 -11.18 44.29 1.80
N ASP A 813 -10.29 44.37 0.82
CA ASP A 813 -8.88 44.05 0.98
C ASP A 813 -8.00 45.27 0.72
N LEU A 814 -7.29 45.65 1.77
CA LEU A 814 -6.39 46.79 1.89
C LEU A 814 -5.04 46.32 2.45
N GLU A 815 -4.60 45.12 2.07
CA GLU A 815 -3.27 44.61 2.37
C GLU A 815 -2.20 45.63 1.95
N MET A 816 -1.22 45.89 2.82
CA MET A 816 -0.01 46.63 2.48
C MET A 816 -0.24 48.00 1.79
N LEU A 817 -1.11 48.84 2.38
CA LEU A 817 -1.29 50.24 1.97
C LEU A 817 -0.48 51.24 2.82
N SER A 818 0.40 50.75 3.71
CA SER A 818 1.09 51.55 4.73
C SER A 818 0.16 52.21 5.76
N LEU A 819 -0.94 51.53 6.13
CA LEU A 819 -1.85 52.02 7.18
C LEU A 819 -1.18 51.98 8.55
N THR A 820 -1.42 52.99 9.38
CA THR A 820 -0.86 53.09 10.74
C THR A 820 -1.96 53.12 11.80
N ASP A 821 -1.58 53.11 13.08
CA ASP A 821 -2.53 53.26 14.19
C ASP A 821 -3.37 54.54 14.10
N ALA A 822 -2.91 55.56 13.35
CA ALA A 822 -3.60 56.83 13.20
C ALA A 822 -4.96 56.70 12.49
N CYS A 823 -5.17 55.70 11.62
CA CYS A 823 -6.47 55.51 10.96
C CYS A 823 -7.46 54.69 11.78
N VAL A 824 -7.03 54.03 12.87
CA VAL A 824 -7.86 53.04 13.60
C VAL A 824 -9.13 53.67 14.19
N GLU A 825 -9.06 54.92 14.65
CA GLU A 825 -10.24 55.61 15.15
C GLU A 825 -11.30 55.78 14.06
N GLU A 826 -10.93 56.36 12.92
CA GLU A 826 -11.83 56.58 11.78
C GLU A 826 -12.31 55.26 11.18
N LEU A 827 -11.41 54.27 11.06
CA LEU A 827 -11.72 52.91 10.63
C LEU A 827 -12.82 52.28 11.48
N CYS A 828 -12.65 52.28 12.80
CA CYS A 828 -13.63 51.68 13.71
C CYS A 828 -14.98 52.40 13.64
N GLU A 829 -15.00 53.74 13.52
CA GLU A 829 -16.24 54.49 13.31
C GLU A 829 -16.93 54.10 11.99
N SER A 830 -16.15 53.95 10.92
CA SER A 830 -16.68 53.56 9.61
C SER A 830 -17.25 52.15 9.59
N ILE A 831 -16.57 51.19 10.20
CA ILE A 831 -17.10 49.81 10.34
C ILE A 831 -18.31 49.80 11.29
N ALA A 832 -18.32 50.62 12.33
CA ALA A 832 -19.46 50.78 13.24
C ALA A 832 -20.69 51.43 12.58
N ALA A 833 -20.50 52.15 11.47
CA ALA A 833 -21.58 52.71 10.67
C ALA A 833 -21.99 51.82 9.48
N SER A 834 -21.08 51.00 8.95
CA SER A 834 -21.37 50.09 7.83
C SER A 834 -22.40 49.03 8.21
N SER A 835 -23.36 48.77 7.33
CA SER A 835 -24.38 47.73 7.53
C SER A 835 -24.12 46.44 6.78
N THR A 836 -23.07 46.39 5.94
CA THR A 836 -22.84 45.29 4.99
C THR A 836 -21.48 44.62 5.12
N LEU A 837 -20.46 45.32 5.61
CA LEU A 837 -19.10 44.80 5.66
C LEU A 837 -19.01 43.61 6.63
N SER A 838 -18.46 42.50 6.17
CA SER A 838 -18.27 41.25 6.94
C SER A 838 -16.81 40.80 6.98
N THR A 839 -16.02 41.10 5.95
CA THR A 839 -14.60 40.76 5.88
C THR A 839 -13.76 41.99 5.58
N LEU A 840 -12.72 42.19 6.38
CA LEU A 840 -11.71 43.22 6.15
C LEU A 840 -10.30 42.65 6.28
N ILE A 841 -9.49 42.83 5.23
CA ILE A 841 -8.08 42.43 5.21
C ILE A 841 -7.21 43.69 5.36
N LEU A 842 -6.47 43.78 6.46
CA LEU A 842 -5.49 44.83 6.76
C LEU A 842 -4.10 44.23 6.97
N LYS A 843 -3.87 43.05 6.40
CA LYS A 843 -2.61 42.31 6.46
C LYS A 843 -1.44 43.20 6.01
N ASN A 844 -0.27 42.99 6.61
CA ASN A 844 1.00 43.58 6.18
C ASN A 844 0.99 45.13 6.12
N ASN A 845 0.30 45.77 7.07
CA ASN A 845 0.32 47.22 7.28
C ASN A 845 1.28 47.57 8.43
N LYS A 846 1.22 48.80 8.94
CA LYS A 846 2.11 49.35 9.97
C LYS A 846 1.34 49.62 11.28
N MET A 847 0.36 48.78 11.60
CA MET A 847 -0.36 48.86 12.88
C MET A 847 0.48 48.23 13.99
N THR A 848 0.36 48.77 15.20
CA THR A 848 1.06 48.29 16.40
C THR A 848 0.07 47.85 17.47
N ASP A 849 0.57 47.37 18.60
CA ASP A 849 -0.20 47.04 19.82
C ASP A 849 -1.23 48.11 20.21
N SER A 850 -0.96 49.38 19.88
CA SER A 850 -1.84 50.52 20.14
C SER A 850 -3.23 50.37 19.50
N SER A 851 -3.32 49.71 18.34
CA SER A 851 -4.58 49.49 17.61
C SER A 851 -5.45 48.39 18.20
N VAL A 852 -4.83 47.38 18.82
CA VAL A 852 -5.48 46.09 19.15
C VAL A 852 -6.68 46.25 20.07
N PRO A 853 -6.62 46.99 21.20
CA PRO A 853 -7.77 47.09 22.11
C PRO A 853 -9.02 47.64 21.43
N ARG A 854 -8.84 48.54 20.46
CA ARG A 854 -9.95 49.17 19.75
C ARG A 854 -10.53 48.24 18.67
N LEU A 855 -9.66 47.53 17.95
CA LEU A 855 -10.07 46.55 16.92
C LEU A 855 -10.79 45.35 17.55
N VAL A 856 -10.27 44.82 18.66
CA VAL A 856 -10.92 43.73 19.42
C VAL A 856 -12.29 44.16 19.91
N LYS A 857 -12.38 45.35 20.52
CA LYS A 857 -13.67 45.89 20.96
C LYS A 857 -14.66 46.04 19.80
N LEU A 858 -14.22 46.56 18.66
CA LEU A 858 -15.05 46.69 17.45
C LEU A 858 -15.61 45.34 17.02
N MET A 859 -14.78 44.30 16.94
CA MET A 859 -15.19 42.97 16.49
C MET A 859 -16.19 42.33 17.46
N LEU A 860 -16.00 42.50 18.77
CA LEU A 860 -16.95 42.05 19.78
C LEU A 860 -18.29 42.79 19.71
N ASP A 861 -18.27 44.10 19.42
CA ASP A 861 -19.46 44.95 19.30
C ASP A 861 -20.21 44.75 17.95
N ARG A 862 -19.58 44.08 16.96
CA ARG A 862 -20.09 43.97 15.58
C ARG A 862 -20.16 42.51 15.11
N PRO A 863 -21.23 41.77 15.44
CA PRO A 863 -21.36 40.36 15.08
C PRO A 863 -21.52 40.08 13.56
N LEU A 864 -21.73 41.12 12.75
CA LEU A 864 -21.73 41.02 11.28
C LEU A 864 -20.32 40.80 10.70
N MET A 865 -19.27 41.22 11.41
CA MET A 865 -17.89 41.03 11.01
C MET A 865 -17.45 39.60 11.28
N THR A 866 -17.30 38.82 10.21
CA THR A 866 -16.87 37.42 10.27
C THR A 866 -15.36 37.26 10.23
N GLU A 867 -14.64 38.21 9.63
CA GLU A 867 -13.19 38.18 9.57
C GLU A 867 -12.55 39.58 9.59
N LEU A 868 -11.55 39.76 10.44
CA LEU A 868 -10.60 40.86 10.41
C LEU A 868 -9.18 40.28 10.38
N ASN A 869 -8.52 40.38 9.24
CA ASN A 869 -7.18 39.83 9.04
C ASN A 869 -6.13 40.91 9.23
N LEU A 870 -5.36 40.80 10.30
CA LEU A 870 -4.30 41.71 10.73
C LEU A 870 -2.90 41.08 10.63
N ARG A 871 -2.75 39.92 9.98
CA ARG A 871 -1.46 39.21 9.91
C ARG A 871 -0.33 40.12 9.41
N TYR A 872 0.87 39.89 9.93
CA TYR A 872 2.09 40.59 9.50
C TYR A 872 2.08 42.11 9.74
N ASN A 873 1.29 42.60 10.71
CA ASN A 873 1.49 43.92 11.31
C ASN A 873 2.52 43.83 12.46
N ASP A 874 2.89 44.96 13.05
CA ASP A 874 3.94 45.06 14.08
C ASP A 874 3.37 44.87 15.49
N PHE A 875 2.82 43.67 15.74
CA PHE A 875 2.25 43.30 17.05
C PHE A 875 3.24 42.49 17.89
N SER A 876 3.31 42.80 19.18
CA SER A 876 4.06 42.01 20.16
C SER A 876 3.20 40.89 20.76
N GLU A 877 3.83 39.95 21.46
CA GLU A 877 3.12 38.85 22.15
C GLU A 877 2.16 39.37 23.25
N ASP A 878 2.37 40.58 23.76
CA ASP A 878 1.60 41.16 24.87
C ASP A 878 0.11 41.37 24.53
N VAL A 879 -0.23 41.43 23.24
CA VAL A 879 -1.60 41.68 22.75
C VAL A 879 -2.30 40.43 22.20
N PHE A 880 -1.62 39.28 22.15
CA PHE A 880 -2.16 38.05 21.55
C PHE A 880 -3.32 37.47 22.37
N GLU A 881 -3.18 37.40 23.69
CA GLU A 881 -4.27 36.96 24.57
C GLU A 881 -5.54 37.80 24.38
N LEU A 882 -5.39 39.10 24.09
CA LEU A 882 -6.52 39.99 23.85
C LEU A 882 -7.17 39.71 22.50
N MET A 883 -6.40 39.43 21.45
CA MET A 883 -6.96 39.07 20.14
C MET A 883 -7.61 37.68 20.15
N ASP A 884 -7.09 36.73 20.93
CA ASP A 884 -7.68 35.39 21.13
C ASP A 884 -9.08 35.43 21.74
N THR A 885 -9.48 36.54 22.35
CA THR A 885 -10.86 36.74 22.83
C THR A 885 -11.88 36.77 21.68
N CYS A 886 -11.44 36.95 20.43
CA CYS A 886 -12.30 37.06 19.26
C CYS A 886 -11.80 36.18 18.10
N GLN A 887 -12.46 35.03 17.87
CA GLN A 887 -12.05 34.05 16.85
C GLN A 887 -12.11 34.55 15.40
N SER A 888 -12.82 35.66 15.14
CA SER A 888 -12.88 36.29 13.82
C SER A 888 -11.68 37.20 13.53
N ILE A 889 -10.79 37.45 14.51
CA ILE A 889 -9.53 38.14 14.26
C ILE A 889 -8.46 37.12 13.90
N VAL A 890 -7.77 37.38 12.80
CA VAL A 890 -6.66 36.55 12.30
C VAL A 890 -5.41 37.41 12.30
N TYR A 891 -4.44 37.13 13.16
CA TYR A 891 -3.26 37.98 13.38
C TYR A 891 -1.93 37.22 13.29
#